data_AF-A0A8C8YDM4-F1
#
_entry.id   AF-A0A8C8YDM4-F1
#
_cell.length_a   1.000
_cell.length_b   1.000
_cell.length_c   1.000
_cell.angle_alpha   90.00
_cell.angle_beta   90.00
_cell.angle_gamma   90.00
#
_symmetry.space_group_name_H-M   'P 1'
#
loop_
_entity.id
_entity.type
_entity.pdbx_description
1 polymer ?
#
loop_
_entity_poly.entity_id
_entity_poly.type
_entity_poly.pdbx_seq_one_letter_code
_entity_poly.pdbx_strand_id
1 'polypeptide(L)'
;MIFFGTFKNMQRRHTTLREKGRRQAIRGPAYMFNAKGTSLTPEEERFLDSAEYGNIPVVRKMLEESKTLNFNCVDYMGQNALQLAVGNEHLEVTELLLKKENLARVGDALLLAISKGYVRIVEAILNHPAFAQGQRLTLSPLEQELRDDDFYAYDEDGTRFSHDITPIILAAHCQEYEIVHILLLKGARIERPHDYFCKCNECTEKQRKDSFSHSRSRMNAYKGLASAAYLSLSSEDPVLTALELSNELARLANIETEFKNDYRKLSMQCKDFVVGVLDLCRDTEEVEAILNGDVNFQVWSDHHRPSLSRIKLAIKYEVKKVNLSLRTPFCLPLAITMPSSRELTSTLEPWFPPWPHVVTNAKRTGKLTWPSPSPAGMIWSECKEIWEEGPREYVLHLWNLLDFGMLSIFVASFTARFMAFLKASEAQLYVDQHVRDDTLHNVSLPPEVAYFTYARDKWWPSDPQIISEGLYAIAVVLSFSRIAYILPANESFGPLQISLGRTVKDIFKFMVIFIMVFVAFMIGMFNLYSYYRGAKYNPAFTTVEESFKTLFWSIFGLSEVISVVLKYDHKFIENIGYVLYGVYNVTMVVVLLNMLIAMINNSYQEIEEDADVEWKFARAKLWLSYFDEGRTLPAPFNLVPSPKSFYYLIMRIKMCLIKLCKSKAKSCENDLEMGMLNSKFRKTRYQAGVRNSENLTANNTFSKPTRYQKIMKRLIKRYVLKAQVDRENDEVNEGELKEIKQDISSLRYELLEEKSQATGELADLIQQLSEKFGKNLNKDHLRVNKGKDI
;
A
#
# COMPACT_ATOMS: atom_id res chain seq x y z
N MET A 1 -67.77 27.02 0.36
CA MET A 1 -67.06 25.89 -0.28
C MET A 1 -65.56 26.15 -0.16
N ILE A 2 -64.94 25.76 0.96
CA ILE A 2 -64.04 24.60 1.15
C ILE A 2 -62.61 24.92 0.65
N PHE A 3 -61.75 25.50 1.51
CA PHE A 3 -60.73 24.90 2.42
C PHE A 3 -59.32 24.82 1.75
N PHE A 4 -58.37 25.73 2.00
CA PHE A 4 -57.36 25.82 3.10
C PHE A 4 -56.28 24.71 3.11
N GLY A 5 -54.98 25.09 3.10
CA GLY A 5 -53.86 24.15 3.31
C GLY A 5 -52.41 24.67 3.16
N THR A 6 -52.09 25.86 3.70
CA THR A 6 -50.78 26.32 4.24
C THR A 6 -49.44 25.90 3.59
N PHE A 7 -48.85 26.80 2.80
CA PHE A 7 -47.39 27.01 2.70
C PHE A 7 -47.09 28.41 3.27
N LYS A 8 -46.58 28.51 4.51
CA LYS A 8 -46.25 29.77 5.18
C LYS A 8 -44.72 29.93 5.28
N ASN A 9 -44.21 30.92 4.55
CA ASN A 9 -43.08 31.81 4.86
C ASN A 9 -41.93 31.25 5.73
N MET A 10 -40.87 30.76 5.08
CA MET A 10 -39.51 30.82 5.65
C MET A 10 -38.94 32.22 5.37
N GLN A 11 -39.11 33.13 6.34
CA GLN A 11 -38.44 34.43 6.34
C GLN A 11 -36.92 34.21 6.33
N ARG A 12 -36.27 34.64 5.26
CA ARG A 12 -34.83 34.95 5.24
C ARG A 12 -34.54 35.93 6.38
N ARG A 13 -33.98 35.45 7.49
CA ARG A 13 -33.23 36.31 8.39
C ARG A 13 -31.87 36.53 7.76
N HIS A 14 -31.62 37.76 7.32
CA HIS A 14 -30.28 38.25 7.04
C HIS A 14 -29.48 38.14 8.35
N THR A 15 -28.62 37.14 8.46
CA THR A 15 -27.52 37.13 9.42
C THR A 15 -26.38 37.92 8.80
N THR A 16 -25.99 39.01 9.45
CA THR A 16 -24.84 39.82 9.09
C THR A 16 -23.59 38.95 9.19
N LEU A 17 -22.97 38.64 8.06
CA LEU A 17 -21.64 38.02 7.98
C LEU A 17 -20.65 38.91 8.73
N ARG A 18 -20.26 38.51 9.94
CA ARG A 18 -19.03 39.02 10.57
C ARG A 18 -17.89 38.20 9.97
N GLU A 19 -17.17 38.78 9.01
CA GLU A 19 -15.91 38.21 8.53
C GLU A 19 -14.92 38.10 9.71
N LYS A 20 -14.88 36.94 10.39
CA LYS A 20 -13.75 36.57 11.24
C LYS A 20 -12.61 36.22 10.29
N GLY A 21 -11.76 37.22 9.99
CA GLY A 21 -10.53 37.02 9.23
C GLY A 21 -9.68 35.91 9.86
N ARG A 22 -9.04 35.11 8.99
CA ARG A 22 -8.06 34.06 9.36
C ARG A 22 -7.18 34.55 10.52
N ARG A 23 -7.36 33.99 11.71
CA ARG A 23 -6.45 34.23 12.84
C ARG A 23 -5.22 33.35 12.64
N GLN A 24 -4.09 34.01 12.37
CA GLN A 24 -2.78 33.34 12.38
C GLN A 24 -2.50 32.85 13.80
N ALA A 25 -2.19 31.57 13.94
CA ALA A 25 -1.77 30.96 15.20
C ALA A 25 -0.40 31.51 15.61
N ILE A 26 -0.38 32.61 16.37
CA ILE A 26 0.82 33.10 17.05
C ILE A 26 0.80 32.51 18.47
N ARG A 27 1.17 31.23 18.62
CA ARG A 27 1.62 30.71 19.92
C ARG A 27 3.06 31.15 20.15
N GLY A 28 3.22 32.42 20.49
CA GLY A 28 4.43 32.95 21.13
C GLY A 28 4.14 33.28 22.60
N PRO A 29 5.15 33.49 23.45
CA PRO A 29 5.01 33.80 24.88
C PRO A 29 4.18 35.08 25.18
N ALA A 30 3.77 35.82 24.16
CA ALA A 30 2.92 37.00 24.24
C ALA A 30 1.48 36.71 24.72
N TYR A 31 0.99 35.46 24.71
CA TYR A 31 -0.35 35.13 25.20
C TYR A 31 -0.51 35.38 26.71
N MET A 32 0.58 35.27 27.50
CA MET A 32 0.58 35.59 28.93
C MET A 32 0.37 37.09 29.22
N PHE A 33 0.53 37.96 28.21
CA PHE A 33 0.41 39.41 28.35
C PHE A 33 -0.90 39.97 27.78
N ASN A 34 -1.76 39.14 27.19
CA ASN A 34 -3.07 39.58 26.71
C ASN A 34 -4.08 39.54 27.86
N ALA A 35 -4.25 40.68 28.53
CA ALA A 35 -5.26 40.94 29.57
C ALA A 35 -6.69 41.00 28.99
N LYS A 36 -7.13 39.94 28.28
CA LYS A 36 -8.48 39.85 27.67
C LYS A 36 -9.36 38.73 28.23
N GLY A 37 -8.93 38.04 29.28
CA GLY A 37 -9.84 37.23 30.09
C GLY A 37 -10.50 38.11 31.16
N THR A 38 -11.83 38.18 31.18
CA THR A 38 -12.56 38.64 32.37
C THR A 38 -12.06 37.86 33.58
N SER A 39 -11.59 38.55 34.63
CA SER A 39 -11.14 37.91 35.86
C SER A 39 -12.26 37.02 36.41
N LEU A 40 -11.98 35.73 36.56
CA LEU A 40 -12.89 34.77 37.19
C LEU A 40 -13.31 35.30 38.56
N THR A 41 -14.60 35.17 38.87
CA THR A 41 -15.06 35.39 40.24
C THR A 41 -14.50 34.28 41.14
N PRO A 42 -14.28 34.54 42.45
CA PRO A 42 -13.80 33.51 43.37
C PRO A 42 -14.80 32.33 43.50
N GLU A 43 -16.08 32.56 43.18
CA GLU A 43 -17.08 31.49 43.07
C GLU A 43 -16.85 30.62 41.83
N GLU A 44 -16.53 31.20 40.67
CA GLU A 44 -16.21 30.46 39.45
C GLU A 44 -14.88 29.71 39.55
N GLU A 45 -13.86 30.30 40.17
CA GLU A 45 -12.58 29.63 40.43
C GLU A 45 -12.77 28.39 41.32
N ARG A 46 -13.52 28.56 42.44
CA ARG A 46 -13.86 27.45 43.32
C ARG A 46 -14.68 26.37 42.60
N PHE A 47 -15.56 26.75 41.68
CA PHE A 47 -16.35 25.82 40.87
C PHE A 47 -15.46 25.00 39.92
N LEU A 48 -14.53 25.65 39.21
CA LEU A 48 -13.60 25.00 38.29
C LEU A 48 -12.66 24.04 39.04
N ASP A 49 -12.09 24.47 40.17
CA ASP A 49 -11.27 23.61 41.03
C ASP A 49 -12.07 22.39 41.51
N SER A 50 -13.32 22.62 41.95
CA SER A 50 -14.18 21.53 42.41
C SER A 50 -14.51 20.54 41.30
N ALA A 51 -14.67 21.00 40.06
CA ALA A 51 -14.85 20.14 38.89
C ALA A 51 -13.57 19.40 38.48
N GLU A 52 -12.40 20.04 38.58
CA GLU A 52 -11.09 19.44 38.26
C GLU A 52 -10.73 18.30 39.22
N TYR A 53 -10.95 18.50 40.52
CA TYR A 53 -10.65 17.50 41.56
C TYR A 53 -11.76 16.48 41.81
N GLY A 54 -12.90 16.59 41.12
CA GLY A 54 -14.01 15.65 41.25
C GLY A 54 -14.82 15.80 42.55
N ASN A 55 -14.92 17.00 43.10
CA ASN A 55 -15.72 17.25 44.31
C ASN A 55 -17.22 17.33 43.99
N ILE A 56 -17.84 16.16 43.79
CA ILE A 56 -19.25 15.97 43.41
C ILE A 56 -20.24 16.77 44.28
N PRO A 57 -20.18 16.74 45.63
CA PRO A 57 -21.20 17.42 46.45
C PRO A 57 -21.10 18.95 46.35
N VAL A 58 -19.88 19.50 46.29
CA VAL A 58 -19.69 20.94 46.11
C VAL A 58 -20.18 21.37 44.73
N VAL A 59 -19.83 20.63 43.68
CA VAL A 59 -20.31 20.92 42.32
C VAL A 59 -21.84 20.87 42.27
N ARG A 60 -22.47 19.81 42.81
CA ARG A 60 -23.93 19.67 42.86
C ARG A 60 -24.58 20.85 43.58
N LYS A 61 -24.08 21.18 44.78
CA LYS A 61 -24.59 22.28 45.60
C LYS A 61 -24.48 23.62 44.87
N MET A 62 -23.34 23.90 44.25
CA MET A 62 -23.12 25.12 43.49
C MET A 62 -24.02 25.20 42.25
N LEU A 63 -24.31 24.06 41.59
CA LEU A 63 -25.18 23.99 40.41
C LEU A 63 -26.68 24.13 40.70
N GLU A 64 -27.10 23.85 41.93
CA GLU A 64 -28.49 23.92 42.40
C GLU A 64 -28.80 25.24 43.13
N GLU A 65 -27.86 25.74 43.95
CA GLU A 65 -28.07 26.90 44.83
C GLU A 65 -27.67 28.24 44.19
N SER A 66 -26.69 28.25 43.28
CA SER A 66 -26.10 29.50 42.78
C SER A 66 -26.85 30.05 41.55
N LYS A 67 -27.43 31.24 41.68
CA LYS A 67 -28.09 31.96 40.56
C LYS A 67 -27.14 32.87 39.76
N THR A 68 -25.98 33.20 40.34
CA THR A 68 -24.96 34.10 39.78
C THR A 68 -23.88 33.37 38.99
N LEU A 69 -23.78 32.05 39.14
CA LEU A 69 -22.71 31.24 38.55
C LEU A 69 -22.89 31.09 37.04
N ASN A 70 -21.87 31.48 36.28
CA ASN A 70 -21.77 31.12 34.88
C ASN A 70 -21.18 29.70 34.75
N PHE A 71 -21.99 28.76 34.26
CA PHE A 71 -21.59 27.37 34.04
C PHE A 71 -20.63 27.19 32.85
N ASN A 72 -20.51 28.18 31.96
CA ASN A 72 -19.56 28.19 30.85
C ASN A 72 -18.32 29.06 31.17
N CYS A 73 -17.95 29.19 32.44
CA CYS A 73 -16.70 29.84 32.82
C CYS A 73 -15.50 29.06 32.27
N VAL A 74 -14.42 29.78 31.97
CA VAL A 74 -13.22 29.21 31.38
C VAL A 74 -12.01 29.49 32.26
N ASP A 75 -11.11 28.52 32.38
CA ASP A 75 -9.84 28.69 33.10
C ASP A 75 -8.86 29.60 32.34
N TYR A 76 -7.63 29.74 32.86
CA TYR A 76 -6.56 30.52 32.24
C TYR A 76 -6.05 29.94 30.91
N MET A 77 -6.32 28.65 30.62
CA MET A 77 -6.06 27.99 29.34
C MET A 77 -7.26 28.07 28.38
N GLY A 78 -8.40 28.60 28.84
CA GLY A 78 -9.63 28.67 28.09
C GLY A 78 -10.49 27.40 28.15
N GLN A 79 -10.32 26.50 29.13
CA GLN A 79 -11.09 25.25 29.27
C GLN A 79 -12.34 25.43 30.13
N ASN A 80 -13.45 24.80 29.72
CA ASN A 80 -14.72 24.78 30.46
C ASN A 80 -14.71 23.66 31.53
N ALA A 81 -15.58 23.78 32.54
CA ALA A 81 -15.72 22.79 33.62
C ALA A 81 -15.94 21.35 33.10
N LEU A 82 -16.68 21.19 31.99
CA LEU A 82 -16.88 19.89 31.35
C LEU A 82 -15.58 19.31 30.78
N GLN A 83 -14.76 20.13 30.11
CA GLN A 83 -13.50 19.66 29.53
C GLN A 83 -12.50 19.25 30.62
N LEU A 84 -12.51 19.93 31.76
CA LEU A 84 -11.70 19.57 32.94
C LEU A 84 -12.18 18.27 33.57
N ALA A 85 -13.50 18.14 33.81
CA ALA A 85 -14.09 16.92 34.36
C ALA A 85 -13.83 15.70 33.47
N VAL A 86 -14.00 15.84 32.15
CA VAL A 86 -13.71 14.78 31.17
C VAL A 86 -12.22 14.48 31.08
N GLY A 87 -11.35 15.50 31.19
CA GLY A 87 -9.90 15.32 31.13
C GLY A 87 -9.32 14.48 32.26
N ASN A 88 -10.01 14.44 33.42
CA ASN A 88 -9.64 13.71 34.62
C ASN A 88 -10.53 12.50 34.91
N GLU A 89 -11.39 12.10 33.97
CA GLU A 89 -12.33 10.97 34.08
C GLU A 89 -13.39 11.05 35.20
N HIS A 90 -13.83 12.24 35.58
CA HIS A 90 -14.90 12.40 36.58
C HIS A 90 -16.28 12.14 35.96
N LEU A 91 -16.68 10.87 35.87
CA LEU A 91 -17.95 10.44 35.26
C LEU A 91 -19.17 11.11 35.91
N GLU A 92 -19.25 11.09 37.25
CA GLU A 92 -20.42 11.61 37.96
C GLU A 92 -20.57 13.12 37.82
N VAL A 93 -19.45 13.86 37.90
CA VAL A 93 -19.42 15.30 37.65
C VAL A 93 -19.86 15.59 36.21
N THR A 94 -19.39 14.80 35.25
CA THR A 94 -19.80 14.90 33.85
C THR A 94 -21.30 14.70 33.67
N GLU A 95 -21.88 13.67 34.30
CA GLU A 95 -23.34 13.42 34.26
C GLU A 95 -24.15 14.56 34.89
N LEU A 96 -23.65 15.17 35.97
CA LEU A 96 -24.29 16.33 36.60
C LEU A 96 -24.26 17.56 35.71
N LEU A 97 -23.14 17.83 35.04
CA LEU A 97 -23.00 18.96 34.12
C LEU A 97 -23.87 18.79 32.86
N LEU A 98 -23.96 17.55 32.34
CA LEU A 98 -24.77 17.24 31.16
C LEU A 98 -26.29 17.34 31.39
N LYS A 99 -26.76 17.35 32.64
CA LYS A 99 -28.19 17.58 32.95
C LYS A 99 -28.64 19.02 32.70
N LYS A 100 -27.73 19.99 32.49
CA LYS A 100 -28.06 21.38 32.23
C LYS A 100 -28.15 21.66 30.72
N GLU A 101 -29.22 22.33 30.28
CA GLU A 101 -29.60 22.42 28.87
C GLU A 101 -28.78 23.42 28.01
N ASN A 102 -27.88 24.23 28.59
CA ASN A 102 -27.16 25.32 27.89
C ASN A 102 -25.63 25.17 27.89
N LEU A 103 -25.11 23.94 27.98
CA LEU A 103 -23.67 23.73 28.05
C LEU A 103 -22.97 23.97 26.70
N ALA A 104 -21.93 24.82 26.69
CA ALA A 104 -21.09 25.04 25.52
C ALA A 104 -19.94 24.01 25.43
N ARG A 105 -19.37 23.85 24.23
CA ARG A 105 -18.17 23.01 23.96
C ARG A 105 -18.30 21.51 24.26
N VAL A 106 -19.53 20.98 24.24
CA VAL A 106 -19.81 19.54 24.41
C VAL A 106 -19.13 18.69 23.31
N GLY A 107 -19.02 19.23 22.09
CA GLY A 107 -18.36 18.55 20.97
C GLY A 107 -16.85 18.38 21.16
N ASP A 108 -16.15 19.39 21.69
CA ASP A 108 -14.72 19.24 22.03
C ASP A 108 -14.51 18.29 23.20
N ALA A 109 -15.38 18.32 24.21
CA ALA A 109 -15.36 17.35 25.30
C ALA A 109 -15.53 15.91 24.81
N LEU A 110 -16.39 15.68 23.80
CA LEU A 110 -16.52 14.38 23.14
C LEU A 110 -15.21 13.96 22.46
N LEU A 111 -14.56 14.85 21.70
CA LEU A 111 -13.30 14.54 21.04
C LEU A 111 -12.18 14.25 22.05
N LEU A 112 -12.17 14.95 23.20
CA LEU A 112 -11.23 14.67 24.29
C LEU A 112 -11.44 13.28 24.89
N ALA A 113 -12.69 12.94 25.21
CA ALA A 113 -13.04 11.63 25.76
C ALA A 113 -12.65 10.49 24.81
N ILE A 114 -12.87 10.67 23.50
CA ILE A 114 -12.45 9.71 22.47
C ILE A 114 -10.93 9.59 22.39
N SER A 115 -10.21 10.71 22.46
CA SER A 115 -8.74 10.72 22.43
C SER A 115 -8.11 10.01 23.63
N LYS A 116 -8.82 9.96 24.77
CA LYS A 116 -8.37 9.33 26.00
C LYS A 116 -8.84 7.88 26.16
N GLY A 117 -9.90 7.48 25.46
CA GLY A 117 -10.45 6.12 25.55
C GLY A 117 -11.53 5.94 26.61
N TYR A 118 -12.11 7.02 27.15
CA TYR A 118 -13.11 6.96 28.22
C TYR A 118 -14.50 6.52 27.73
N VAL A 119 -14.71 5.21 27.62
CA VAL A 119 -15.93 4.61 27.03
C VAL A 119 -17.20 5.07 27.74
N ARG A 120 -17.23 5.04 29.08
CA ARG A 120 -18.41 5.40 29.88
C ARG A 120 -18.79 6.88 29.72
N ILE A 121 -17.79 7.76 29.70
CA ILE A 121 -17.99 9.19 29.48
C ILE A 121 -18.50 9.46 28.07
N VAL A 122 -17.95 8.78 27.05
CA VAL A 122 -18.43 8.89 25.68
C VAL A 122 -19.89 8.47 25.57
N GLU A 123 -20.31 7.37 26.22
CA GLU A 123 -21.72 6.96 26.25
C GLU A 123 -22.62 8.00 26.92
N ALA A 124 -22.20 8.56 28.07
CA ALA A 124 -22.93 9.61 28.77
C ALA A 124 -23.12 10.86 27.88
N ILE A 125 -22.06 11.31 27.20
CA ILE A 125 -22.11 12.46 26.28
C ILE A 125 -22.99 12.16 25.06
N LEU A 126 -22.91 10.96 24.47
CA LEU A 126 -23.71 10.58 23.30
C LEU A 126 -25.20 10.41 23.61
N ASN A 127 -25.57 10.22 24.87
CA ASN A 127 -26.97 10.20 25.32
C ASN A 127 -27.57 11.61 25.48
N HIS A 128 -26.76 12.66 25.42
CA HIS A 128 -27.24 14.04 25.49
C HIS A 128 -28.13 14.40 24.27
N PRO A 129 -29.24 15.14 24.44
CA PRO A 129 -30.20 15.45 23.37
C PRO A 129 -29.58 16.17 22.16
N ALA A 130 -28.46 16.88 22.34
CA ALA A 130 -27.71 17.52 21.26
C ALA A 130 -27.22 16.54 20.17
N PHE A 131 -27.03 15.26 20.49
CA PHE A 131 -26.55 14.24 19.54
C PHE A 131 -27.67 13.34 18.99
N ALA A 132 -28.92 13.51 19.42
CA ALA A 132 -30.04 12.62 19.09
C ALA A 132 -30.37 12.56 17.58
N GLN A 133 -30.08 13.61 16.81
CA GLN A 133 -30.37 13.66 15.37
C GLN A 133 -29.26 13.04 14.49
N GLY A 134 -28.12 12.61 15.06
CA GLY A 134 -27.01 11.96 14.34
C GLY A 134 -26.25 12.83 13.33
N GLN A 135 -26.87 13.89 12.78
CA GLN A 135 -26.26 14.81 11.82
C GLN A 135 -25.00 15.50 12.35
N ARG A 136 -24.91 15.70 13.67
CA ARG A 136 -23.73 16.31 14.29
C ARG A 136 -22.51 15.39 14.33
N LEU A 137 -22.69 14.08 14.20
CA LEU A 137 -21.62 13.07 14.19
C LEU A 137 -21.04 12.85 12.79
N THR A 138 -21.82 13.14 11.74
CA THR A 138 -21.41 12.92 10.33
C THR A 138 -20.78 14.15 9.70
N LEU A 139 -21.18 15.35 10.12
CA LEU A 139 -20.66 16.60 9.58
C LEU A 139 -19.27 16.90 10.17
N SER A 140 -18.36 17.38 9.33
CA SER A 140 -17.08 17.90 9.80
C SER A 140 -17.26 19.22 10.58
N PRO A 141 -16.43 19.50 11.59
CA PRO A 141 -16.43 20.79 12.27
C PRO A 141 -16.38 21.99 11.32
N LEU A 142 -15.64 21.91 10.22
CA LEU A 142 -15.57 22.95 9.17
C LEU A 142 -16.90 23.20 8.46
N GLU A 143 -17.69 22.15 8.22
CA GLU A 143 -19.01 22.26 7.58
C GLU A 143 -20.08 22.72 8.58
N GLN A 144 -19.81 22.61 9.88
CA GLN A 144 -20.65 23.09 10.98
C GLN A 144 -20.34 24.51 11.44
N GLU A 145 -19.13 25.04 11.23
CA GLU A 145 -18.80 26.44 11.53
C GLU A 145 -19.72 27.44 10.80
N LEU A 146 -20.29 27.06 9.66
CA LEU A 146 -21.34 27.83 8.95
C LEU A 146 -22.66 27.95 9.74
N ARG A 147 -22.83 27.18 10.81
CA ARG A 147 -24.02 27.14 11.67
C ARG A 147 -23.86 27.87 13.02
N ASP A 148 -22.71 28.52 13.26
CA ASP A 148 -22.53 29.53 14.33
C ASP A 148 -22.70 29.01 15.78
N ASP A 149 -22.33 27.75 16.05
CA ASP A 149 -22.30 27.19 17.42
C ASP A 149 -20.83 26.90 17.83
N ASP A 150 -20.35 27.42 18.97
CA ASP A 150 -19.03 27.11 19.59
C ASP A 150 -18.95 25.65 20.11
N PHE A 151 -19.53 24.71 19.38
CA PHE A 151 -19.79 23.34 19.81
C PHE A 151 -18.52 22.49 19.86
N TYR A 152 -17.64 22.62 18.86
CA TYR A 152 -16.34 21.94 18.76
C TYR A 152 -15.14 22.83 19.10
N ALA A 153 -15.38 24.08 19.49
CA ALA A 153 -14.33 25.01 19.87
C ALA A 153 -13.66 24.56 21.17
N TYR A 154 -12.31 24.59 21.20
CA TYR A 154 -11.54 24.32 22.41
C TYR A 154 -11.43 25.61 23.24
N ASP A 155 -11.00 26.69 22.58
CA ASP A 155 -10.87 28.05 23.11
C ASP A 155 -11.45 29.09 22.12
N GLU A 156 -11.24 30.37 22.39
CA GLU A 156 -11.65 31.48 21.50
C GLU A 156 -10.84 31.57 20.19
N ASP A 157 -9.75 30.79 20.07
CA ASP A 157 -8.77 30.85 18.99
C ASP A 157 -8.83 29.63 18.04
N GLY A 158 -9.48 28.53 18.42
CA GLY A 158 -9.79 27.42 17.52
C GLY A 158 -10.20 26.10 18.18
N THR A 159 -10.17 25.02 17.38
CA THR A 159 -10.47 23.65 17.79
C THR A 159 -9.19 22.91 18.23
N ARG A 160 -9.30 21.95 19.16
CA ARG A 160 -8.14 21.15 19.63
C ARG A 160 -7.54 20.31 18.50
N PHE A 161 -8.41 19.67 17.72
CA PHE A 161 -8.05 18.83 16.58
C PHE A 161 -8.28 19.60 15.28
N SER A 162 -7.73 19.12 14.17
CA SER A 162 -7.97 19.75 12.88
C SER A 162 -9.45 19.67 12.49
N HIS A 163 -9.98 20.73 11.89
CA HIS A 163 -11.43 20.94 11.63
C HIS A 163 -12.08 19.90 10.69
N ASP A 164 -11.26 19.05 10.09
CA ASP A 164 -11.62 17.95 9.19
C ASP A 164 -11.80 16.61 9.92
N ILE A 165 -11.43 16.53 11.21
CA ILE A 165 -11.55 15.30 12.00
C ILE A 165 -12.96 15.22 12.60
N THR A 166 -13.68 14.18 12.19
CA THR A 166 -14.95 13.79 12.84
C THR A 166 -14.70 12.85 14.02
N PRO A 167 -15.64 12.72 14.96
CA PRO A 167 -15.51 11.82 16.11
C PRO A 167 -15.15 10.38 15.72
N ILE A 168 -15.71 9.86 14.63
CA ILE A 168 -15.42 8.50 14.13
C ILE A 168 -14.02 8.38 13.54
N ILE A 169 -13.51 9.42 12.88
CA ILE A 169 -12.13 9.43 12.35
C ILE A 169 -11.14 9.43 13.53
N LEU A 170 -11.40 10.23 14.57
CA LEU A 170 -10.53 10.27 15.76
C LEU A 170 -10.53 8.93 16.50
N ALA A 171 -11.72 8.33 16.72
CA ALA A 171 -11.83 7.02 17.36
C ALA A 171 -11.07 5.93 16.58
N ALA A 172 -11.12 5.99 15.25
CA ALA A 172 -10.36 5.10 14.38
C ALA A 172 -8.84 5.34 14.45
N HIS A 173 -8.39 6.59 14.60
CA HIS A 173 -6.95 6.91 14.78
C HIS A 173 -6.40 6.38 16.10
N CYS A 174 -7.18 6.47 17.17
CA CYS A 174 -6.82 5.95 18.51
C CYS A 174 -6.93 4.43 18.63
N GLN A 175 -7.52 3.74 17.64
CA GLN A 175 -7.73 2.28 17.64
C GLN A 175 -8.64 1.78 18.78
N GLU A 176 -9.60 2.61 19.19
CA GLU A 176 -10.56 2.27 20.26
C GLU A 176 -11.75 1.47 19.73
N TYR A 177 -11.70 0.14 19.85
CA TYR A 177 -12.72 -0.77 19.30
C TYR A 177 -14.13 -0.51 19.84
N GLU A 178 -14.26 -0.26 21.14
CA GLU A 178 -15.57 -0.07 21.79
C GLU A 178 -16.23 1.25 21.37
N ILE A 179 -15.46 2.33 21.39
CA ILE A 179 -15.91 3.66 20.97
C ILE A 179 -16.30 3.65 19.49
N VAL A 180 -15.50 3.02 18.63
CA VAL A 180 -15.83 2.85 17.20
C VAL A 180 -17.14 2.07 17.03
N HIS A 181 -17.35 1.02 17.82
CA HIS A 181 -18.60 0.25 17.78
C HIS A 181 -19.81 1.10 18.17
N ILE A 182 -19.73 1.85 19.27
CA ILE A 182 -20.80 2.75 19.75
C ILE A 182 -21.13 3.80 18.68
N LEU A 183 -20.12 4.44 18.08
CA LEU A 183 -20.32 5.44 17.03
C LEU A 183 -20.94 4.84 15.75
N LEU A 184 -20.53 3.64 15.36
CA LEU A 184 -21.12 2.92 14.24
C LEU A 184 -22.60 2.56 14.49
N LEU A 185 -22.96 2.17 15.73
CA LEU A 185 -24.35 1.91 16.13
C LEU A 185 -25.22 3.17 16.04
N LYS A 186 -24.66 4.34 16.33
CA LYS A 186 -25.33 5.65 16.17
C LYS A 186 -25.37 6.13 14.70
N GLY A 187 -24.84 5.35 13.76
CA GLY A 187 -24.92 5.61 12.32
C GLY A 187 -23.80 6.48 11.74
N ALA A 188 -22.75 6.80 12.53
CA ALA A 188 -21.61 7.55 12.03
C ALA A 188 -20.67 6.64 11.22
N ARG A 189 -20.53 6.89 9.92
CA ARG A 189 -19.58 6.18 9.04
C ARG A 189 -18.61 7.17 8.41
N ILE A 190 -17.39 6.72 8.16
CA ILE A 190 -16.39 7.53 7.46
C ILE A 190 -16.74 7.54 5.98
N GLU A 191 -16.91 8.74 5.42
CA GLU A 191 -17.10 8.93 3.98
C GLU A 191 -15.81 8.61 3.23
N ARG A 192 -15.91 7.83 2.15
CA ARG A 192 -14.75 7.56 1.31
C ARG A 192 -14.38 8.83 0.52
N PRO A 193 -13.11 9.26 0.55
CA PRO A 193 -12.70 10.43 -0.21
C PRO A 193 -12.87 10.18 -1.72
N HIS A 194 -13.14 11.25 -2.46
CA HIS A 194 -13.17 11.18 -3.92
C HIS A 194 -11.78 10.87 -4.50
N ASP A 195 -11.76 10.31 -5.70
CA ASP A 195 -10.51 10.09 -6.45
C ASP A 195 -9.72 11.40 -6.58
N TYR A 196 -8.39 11.30 -6.54
CA TYR A 196 -7.47 12.44 -6.58
C TYR A 196 -7.76 13.37 -7.77
N PHE A 197 -8.11 12.80 -8.92
CA PHE A 197 -8.38 13.51 -10.16
C PHE A 197 -9.85 13.91 -10.34
N CYS A 198 -10.68 13.77 -9.31
CA CYS A 198 -12.09 14.15 -9.36
C CYS A 198 -12.24 15.67 -9.55
N LYS A 199 -13.10 16.07 -10.50
CA LYS A 199 -13.36 17.47 -10.85
C LYS A 199 -14.75 17.95 -10.42
N CYS A 200 -15.34 17.37 -9.39
CA CYS A 200 -16.63 17.85 -8.90
C CYS A 200 -16.51 19.27 -8.32
N ASN A 201 -17.62 20.00 -8.28
CA ASN A 201 -17.63 21.40 -7.83
C ASN A 201 -17.12 21.54 -6.38
N GLU A 202 -17.51 20.62 -5.49
CA GLU A 202 -17.10 20.64 -4.08
C GLU A 202 -15.59 20.43 -3.90
N CYS A 203 -14.99 19.43 -4.56
CA CYS A 203 -13.54 19.20 -4.51
C CYS A 203 -12.77 20.38 -5.11
N THR A 204 -13.25 20.91 -6.25
CA THR A 204 -12.61 22.04 -6.92
C THR A 204 -12.67 23.30 -6.05
N GLU A 205 -13.78 23.54 -5.36
CA GLU A 205 -13.94 24.68 -4.46
C GLU A 205 -13.08 24.53 -3.20
N LYS A 206 -13.08 23.35 -2.56
CA LYS A 206 -12.21 23.04 -1.41
C LYS A 206 -10.72 23.20 -1.76
N GLN A 207 -10.31 22.71 -2.94
CA GLN A 207 -8.93 22.83 -3.43
C GLN A 207 -8.54 24.29 -3.76
N ARG A 208 -9.46 25.10 -4.29
CA ARG A 208 -9.22 26.53 -4.57
C ARG A 208 -9.12 27.37 -3.29
N LYS A 209 -9.92 27.07 -2.27
CA LYS A 209 -9.90 27.81 -1.00
C LYS A 209 -8.69 27.43 -0.15
N ASP A 210 -8.43 26.13 0.02
CA ASP A 210 -7.30 25.62 0.80
C ASP A 210 -6.86 24.22 0.34
N SER A 211 -5.84 24.19 -0.53
CA SER A 211 -5.30 22.94 -1.05
C SER A 211 -4.63 22.08 0.04
N PHE A 212 -3.98 22.70 1.03
CA PHE A 212 -3.24 21.97 2.05
C PHE A 212 -4.20 21.31 3.05
N SER A 213 -5.21 22.06 3.51
CA SER A 213 -6.25 21.46 4.36
C SER A 213 -7.01 20.36 3.63
N HIS A 214 -7.26 20.52 2.33
CA HIS A 214 -7.89 19.47 1.52
C HIS A 214 -7.06 18.19 1.44
N SER A 215 -5.74 18.28 1.21
CA SER A 215 -4.86 17.09 1.25
C SER A 215 -4.79 16.47 2.64
N ARG A 216 -4.76 17.28 3.71
CA ARG A 216 -4.73 16.79 5.09
C ARG A 216 -6.01 16.07 5.49
N SER A 217 -7.17 16.60 5.08
CA SER A 217 -8.48 15.96 5.27
C SER A 217 -8.57 14.60 4.59
N ARG A 218 -8.07 14.50 3.35
CA ARG A 218 -7.98 13.23 2.64
C ARG A 218 -7.11 12.22 3.37
N MET A 219 -5.93 12.65 3.82
CA MET A 219 -5.02 11.80 4.60
C MET A 219 -5.67 11.32 5.90
N ASN A 220 -6.32 12.21 6.64
CA ASN A 220 -7.00 11.87 7.89
C ASN A 220 -8.16 10.88 7.68
N ALA A 221 -8.93 11.04 6.60
CA ALA A 221 -9.97 10.09 6.21
C ALA A 221 -9.37 8.71 5.87
N TYR A 222 -8.31 8.65 5.06
CA TYR A 222 -7.63 7.39 4.75
C TYR A 222 -7.00 6.73 5.97
N LYS A 223 -6.42 7.52 6.89
CA LYS A 223 -5.90 7.02 8.16
C LYS A 223 -7.00 6.41 9.04
N GLY A 224 -8.20 6.98 9.03
CA GLY A 224 -9.37 6.39 9.69
C GLY A 224 -9.82 5.09 9.04
N LEU A 225 -9.95 5.07 7.70
CA LEU A 225 -10.36 3.88 6.93
C LEU A 225 -9.37 2.72 7.02
N ALA A 226 -8.07 3.01 7.12
CA ALA A 226 -6.99 2.03 7.19
C ALA A 226 -6.80 1.41 8.58
N SER A 227 -7.44 1.97 9.61
CA SER A 227 -7.34 1.47 10.99
C SER A 227 -7.94 0.06 11.13
N ALA A 228 -7.29 -0.78 11.94
CA ALA A 228 -7.75 -2.14 12.20
C ALA A 228 -9.12 -2.18 12.89
N ALA A 229 -9.39 -1.23 13.79
CA ALA A 229 -10.66 -1.08 14.48
C ALA A 229 -11.82 -0.81 13.51
N TYR A 230 -11.64 0.14 12.58
CA TYR A 230 -12.68 0.44 11.60
C TYR A 230 -12.86 -0.69 10.59
N LEU A 231 -11.77 -1.29 10.09
CA LEU A 231 -11.85 -2.40 9.13
C LEU A 231 -12.60 -3.61 9.71
N SER A 232 -12.31 -3.98 10.96
CA SER A 232 -12.91 -5.12 11.63
C SER A 232 -14.41 -4.97 11.90
N LEU A 233 -14.86 -3.76 12.23
CA LEU A 233 -16.23 -3.52 12.68
C LEU A 233 -17.19 -3.03 11.59
N SER A 234 -16.68 -2.36 10.55
CA SER A 234 -17.52 -1.71 9.53
C SER A 234 -17.82 -2.58 8.30
N SER A 235 -16.93 -3.53 7.97
CA SER A 235 -16.96 -4.26 6.70
C SER A 235 -17.44 -5.71 6.86
N GLU A 236 -18.18 -6.22 5.88
CA GLU A 236 -18.63 -7.62 5.88
C GLU A 236 -17.49 -8.60 5.55
N ASP A 237 -16.58 -8.19 4.66
CA ASP A 237 -15.34 -8.88 4.32
C ASP A 237 -14.13 -7.95 4.53
N PRO A 238 -13.54 -7.98 5.74
CA PRO A 238 -12.45 -7.09 6.11
C PRO A 238 -11.15 -7.40 5.38
N VAL A 239 -10.93 -8.66 4.99
CA VAL A 239 -9.72 -9.08 4.28
C VAL A 239 -9.69 -8.48 2.87
N LEU A 240 -10.79 -8.62 2.12
CA LEU A 240 -10.87 -8.04 0.77
C LEU A 240 -10.79 -6.51 0.82
N THR A 241 -11.52 -5.89 1.75
CA THR A 241 -11.54 -4.43 1.92
C THR A 241 -10.14 -3.90 2.25
N ALA A 242 -9.41 -4.55 3.15
CA ALA A 242 -8.04 -4.17 3.50
C ALA A 242 -7.07 -4.36 2.32
N LEU A 243 -7.22 -5.43 1.53
CA LEU A 243 -6.41 -5.66 0.34
C LEU A 243 -6.61 -4.59 -0.73
N GLU A 244 -7.86 -4.24 -1.04
CA GLU A 244 -8.18 -3.18 -2.01
C GLU A 244 -7.67 -1.82 -1.53
N LEU A 245 -7.92 -1.48 -0.25
CA LEU A 245 -7.47 -0.23 0.34
C LEU A 245 -5.94 -0.13 0.35
N SER A 246 -5.22 -1.22 0.65
CA SER A 246 -3.76 -1.24 0.65
C SER A 246 -3.16 -0.90 -0.73
N ASN A 247 -3.80 -1.37 -1.81
CA ASN A 247 -3.39 -1.10 -3.18
C ASN A 247 -3.75 0.34 -3.61
N GLU A 248 -4.90 0.85 -3.18
CA GLU A 248 -5.29 2.24 -3.39
C GLU A 248 -4.29 3.20 -2.72
N LEU A 249 -3.95 2.96 -1.45
CA LEU A 249 -2.95 3.75 -0.71
C LEU A 249 -1.56 3.65 -1.35
N ALA A 250 -1.16 2.47 -1.83
CA ALA A 250 0.12 2.29 -2.53
C ALA A 250 0.17 3.08 -3.85
N ARG A 251 -0.96 3.16 -4.58
CA ARG A 251 -1.06 4.00 -5.78
C ARG A 251 -1.01 5.49 -5.43
N LEU A 252 -1.74 5.91 -4.40
CA LEU A 252 -1.74 7.31 -3.93
C LEU A 252 -0.36 7.76 -3.44
N ALA A 253 0.42 6.88 -2.81
CA ALA A 253 1.79 7.17 -2.40
C ALA A 253 2.72 7.51 -3.58
N ASN A 254 2.39 7.06 -4.80
CA ASN A 254 3.14 7.40 -6.01
C ASN A 254 2.59 8.66 -6.71
N ILE A 255 1.37 9.07 -6.40
CA ILE A 255 0.73 10.29 -6.94
C ILE A 255 1.08 11.50 -6.05
N GLU A 256 0.87 11.39 -4.74
CA GLU A 256 1.20 12.41 -3.74
C GLU A 256 2.58 12.13 -3.15
N THR A 257 3.59 12.80 -3.68
CA THR A 257 4.99 12.57 -3.27
C THR A 257 5.33 13.12 -1.89
N GLU A 258 4.60 14.14 -1.45
CA GLU A 258 4.77 14.88 -0.20
C GLU A 258 4.43 14.00 1.01
N PHE A 259 3.33 13.24 0.93
CA PHE A 259 2.86 12.34 1.99
C PHE A 259 3.16 10.86 1.70
N LYS A 260 4.11 10.58 0.80
CA LYS A 260 4.44 9.23 0.35
C LYS A 260 4.75 8.25 1.49
N ASN A 261 5.45 8.72 2.51
CA ASN A 261 5.83 7.88 3.66
C ASN A 261 4.60 7.51 4.51
N ASP A 262 3.66 8.44 4.69
CA ASP A 262 2.46 8.19 5.49
C ASP A 262 1.51 7.23 4.77
N TYR A 263 1.29 7.42 3.47
CA TYR A 263 0.51 6.45 2.67
C TYR A 263 1.14 5.06 2.66
N ARG A 264 2.47 4.96 2.61
CA ARG A 264 3.17 3.67 2.73
C ARG A 264 2.99 3.03 4.09
N LYS A 265 3.06 3.79 5.19
CA LYS A 265 2.78 3.31 6.54
C LYS A 265 1.35 2.78 6.66
N LEU A 266 0.36 3.52 6.16
CA LEU A 266 -1.05 3.09 6.17
C LEU A 266 -1.27 1.83 5.30
N SER A 267 -0.64 1.77 4.13
CA SER A 267 -0.69 0.58 3.27
C SER A 267 -0.10 -0.65 3.99
N MET A 268 1.03 -0.48 4.69
CA MET A 268 1.62 -1.53 5.51
C MET A 268 0.72 -1.93 6.68
N GLN A 269 0.07 -0.98 7.36
CA GLN A 269 -0.89 -1.27 8.42
C GLN A 269 -2.06 -2.14 7.92
N CYS A 270 -2.62 -1.85 6.75
CA CYS A 270 -3.65 -2.70 6.13
C CYS A 270 -3.12 -4.10 5.79
N LYS A 271 -1.87 -4.21 5.32
CA LYS A 271 -1.23 -5.50 5.01
C LYS A 271 -0.98 -6.31 6.28
N ASP A 272 -0.49 -5.67 7.34
CA ASP A 272 -0.22 -6.30 8.65
C ASP A 272 -1.53 -6.74 9.32
N PHE A 273 -2.63 -5.98 9.16
CA PHE A 273 -3.97 -6.40 9.59
C PHE A 273 -4.40 -7.72 8.93
N VAL A 274 -4.24 -7.85 7.61
CA VAL A 274 -4.59 -9.10 6.89
C VAL A 274 -3.76 -10.28 7.38
N VAL A 275 -2.47 -10.06 7.63
CA VAL A 275 -1.55 -11.09 8.17
C VAL A 275 -1.96 -11.47 9.59
N GLY A 276 -2.28 -10.50 10.45
CA GLY A 276 -2.73 -10.76 11.81
C GLY A 276 -4.05 -11.52 11.89
N VAL A 277 -4.97 -11.32 10.93
CA VAL A 277 -6.19 -12.13 10.82
C VAL A 277 -5.88 -13.57 10.37
N LEU A 278 -4.94 -13.75 9.44
CA LEU A 278 -4.51 -15.08 8.97
C LEU A 278 -3.79 -15.88 10.08
N ASP A 279 -2.99 -15.23 10.92
CA ASP A 279 -2.28 -15.85 12.03
C ASP A 279 -3.22 -16.45 13.10
N LEU A 280 -4.49 -16.02 13.12
CA LEU A 280 -5.50 -16.46 14.09
C LEU A 280 -6.35 -17.65 13.62
N CYS A 281 -6.16 -18.10 12.38
CA CYS A 281 -6.79 -19.28 11.84
C CYS A 281 -6.30 -20.53 12.58
N ARG A 282 -7.24 -21.37 13.03
CA ARG A 282 -6.91 -22.62 13.75
C ARG A 282 -7.18 -23.88 12.92
N ASP A 283 -8.19 -23.82 12.07
CA ASP A 283 -8.61 -24.95 11.24
C ASP A 283 -8.27 -24.71 9.77
N THR A 284 -8.03 -25.79 9.02
CA THR A 284 -7.80 -25.73 7.55
C THR A 284 -8.98 -25.11 6.82
N GLU A 285 -10.21 -25.33 7.31
CA GLU A 285 -11.43 -24.73 6.77
C GLU A 285 -11.41 -23.19 6.88
N GLU A 286 -10.89 -22.64 7.98
CA GLU A 286 -10.80 -21.18 8.16
C GLU A 286 -9.78 -20.59 7.19
N VAL A 287 -8.67 -21.29 6.98
CA VAL A 287 -7.63 -20.89 6.03
C VAL A 287 -8.17 -20.95 4.60
N GLU A 288 -8.79 -22.05 4.19
CA GLU A 288 -9.39 -22.19 2.85
C GLU A 288 -10.47 -21.14 2.59
N ALA A 289 -11.29 -20.82 3.59
CA ALA A 289 -12.29 -19.76 3.50
C ALA A 289 -11.66 -18.40 3.20
N ILE A 290 -10.57 -18.02 3.90
CA ILE A 290 -9.87 -16.75 3.65
C ILE A 290 -9.15 -16.73 2.29
N LEU A 291 -8.59 -17.86 1.85
CA LEU A 291 -7.79 -17.93 0.61
C LEU A 291 -8.64 -18.04 -0.66
N ASN A 292 -9.80 -18.68 -0.59
CA ASN A 292 -10.70 -18.87 -1.74
C ASN A 292 -11.85 -17.87 -1.78
N GLY A 293 -12.26 -17.31 -0.63
CA GLY A 293 -13.41 -16.42 -0.49
C GLY A 293 -14.76 -17.15 -0.46
N ASP A 294 -15.87 -16.40 -0.64
CA ASP A 294 -17.22 -16.97 -0.63
C ASP A 294 -17.50 -17.70 -1.96
N VAL A 295 -17.24 -19.01 -2.01
CA VAL A 295 -17.40 -19.87 -3.20
C VAL A 295 -18.87 -20.23 -3.48
N ASN A 296 -19.81 -19.31 -3.24
CA ASN A 296 -21.25 -19.57 -3.42
C ASN A 296 -21.79 -19.22 -4.82
N PHE A 297 -20.94 -18.84 -5.80
CA PHE A 297 -21.42 -18.45 -7.13
C PHE A 297 -20.78 -19.17 -8.34
N GLN A 298 -20.04 -20.26 -8.16
CA GLN A 298 -19.56 -21.03 -9.32
C GLN A 298 -19.92 -22.51 -9.22
N VAL A 299 -20.81 -22.89 -10.14
CA VAL A 299 -21.10 -24.20 -10.71
C VAL A 299 -20.08 -25.26 -10.31
N TRP A 300 -20.56 -26.31 -9.65
CA TRP A 300 -19.82 -27.55 -9.50
C TRP A 300 -19.44 -28.10 -10.88
N SER A 301 -18.18 -27.90 -11.27
CA SER A 301 -17.53 -28.74 -12.27
C SER A 301 -16.60 -29.68 -11.52
N ASP A 302 -16.70 -30.98 -11.80
CA ASP A 302 -16.05 -32.14 -11.16
C ASP A 302 -14.50 -32.18 -11.20
N HIS A 303 -13.82 -31.05 -11.17
CA HIS A 303 -12.37 -30.99 -10.99
C HIS A 303 -12.06 -30.28 -9.68
N HIS A 304 -11.67 -31.10 -8.70
CA HIS A 304 -11.20 -30.70 -7.38
C HIS A 304 -9.93 -29.83 -7.49
N ARG A 305 -10.08 -28.54 -7.80
CA ARG A 305 -9.03 -27.55 -7.51
C ARG A 305 -9.64 -26.28 -6.95
N PRO A 306 -9.19 -25.82 -5.77
CA PRO A 306 -9.61 -24.53 -5.23
C PRO A 306 -9.13 -23.41 -6.17
N SER A 307 -10.04 -22.52 -6.57
CA SER A 307 -9.67 -21.29 -7.26
C SER A 307 -9.04 -20.35 -6.23
N LEU A 308 -7.70 -20.34 -6.15
CA LEU A 308 -6.88 -19.51 -5.25
C LEU A 308 -6.96 -17.99 -5.58
N SER A 309 -8.18 -17.47 -5.75
CA SER A 309 -8.47 -16.14 -6.29
C SER A 309 -7.91 -15.03 -5.40
N ARG A 310 -8.01 -15.16 -4.08
CA ARG A 310 -7.47 -14.15 -3.15
C ARG A 310 -5.97 -14.24 -2.98
N ILE A 311 -5.34 -15.41 -3.15
CA ILE A 311 -3.88 -15.51 -3.21
C ILE A 311 -3.35 -14.83 -4.46
N LYS A 312 -3.97 -15.08 -5.62
CA LYS A 312 -3.63 -14.37 -6.86
C LYS A 312 -3.78 -12.86 -6.68
N LEU A 313 -4.84 -12.42 -6.01
CA LEU A 313 -5.06 -11.00 -5.68
C LEU A 313 -4.01 -10.46 -4.69
N ALA A 314 -3.68 -11.19 -3.64
CA ALA A 314 -2.69 -10.81 -2.65
C ALA A 314 -1.28 -10.71 -3.26
N ILE A 315 -0.93 -11.59 -4.19
CA ILE A 315 0.30 -11.51 -4.97
C ILE A 315 0.27 -10.30 -5.90
N LYS A 316 -0.87 -10.04 -6.58
CA LYS A 316 -1.05 -8.86 -7.42
C LYS A 316 -0.90 -7.55 -6.63
N TYR A 317 -1.33 -7.51 -5.37
CA TYR A 317 -1.19 -6.35 -4.49
C TYR A 317 0.10 -6.34 -3.65
N GLU A 318 1.03 -7.26 -3.95
CA GLU A 318 2.35 -7.37 -3.30
C GLU A 318 2.25 -7.42 -1.76
N VAL A 319 1.33 -8.24 -1.24
CA VAL A 319 1.22 -8.47 0.20
C VAL A 319 2.22 -9.54 0.62
N LYS A 320 3.47 -9.11 0.84
CA LYS A 320 4.63 -10.00 1.06
C LYS A 320 4.50 -10.89 2.30
N LYS A 321 4.01 -10.35 3.43
CA LYS A 321 3.93 -11.04 4.72
C LYS A 321 2.82 -12.10 4.83
N VAL A 322 1.83 -12.11 3.92
CA VAL A 322 0.75 -13.12 3.91
C VAL A 322 1.30 -14.55 3.74
N ASN A 323 2.41 -14.69 3.02
CA ASN A 323 3.10 -15.97 2.84
C ASN A 323 3.89 -16.44 4.06
N LEU A 324 4.11 -15.56 5.04
CA LEU A 324 4.79 -15.88 6.29
C LEU A 324 3.83 -16.55 7.30
N SER A 325 2.56 -16.13 7.31
CA SER A 325 1.48 -16.70 8.14
C SER A 325 1.02 -18.11 7.69
N LEU A 326 1.29 -18.45 6.43
CA LEU A 326 1.26 -19.82 5.91
C LEU A 326 2.30 -20.75 6.60
N ARG A 327 3.01 -20.27 7.64
CA ARG A 327 3.80 -21.03 8.63
C ARG A 327 3.02 -22.15 9.30
N THR A 328 1.69 -22.16 9.27
CA THR A 328 0.96 -23.27 9.86
C THR A 328 1.37 -24.59 9.18
N PRO A 329 1.79 -25.62 9.95
CA PRO A 329 2.10 -26.96 9.44
C PRO A 329 0.90 -27.63 8.73
N PHE A 330 -0.24 -26.94 8.64
CA PHE A 330 -1.48 -27.32 7.98
C PHE A 330 -1.60 -26.89 6.50
N CYS A 331 -0.82 -25.91 6.02
CA CYS A 331 -0.79 -25.57 4.58
C CYS A 331 0.39 -26.21 3.83
N LEU A 332 1.43 -26.60 4.55
CA LEU A 332 2.53 -27.42 4.03
C LEU A 332 2.05 -28.75 3.40
N PRO A 333 1.05 -29.49 3.89
CA PRO A 333 0.59 -30.72 3.25
C PRO A 333 -0.03 -30.49 1.87
N LEU A 334 -0.66 -29.34 1.61
CA LEU A 334 -1.24 -28.99 0.30
C LEU A 334 -0.18 -28.50 -0.71
N ALA A 335 0.91 -27.91 -0.23
CA ALA A 335 2.05 -27.51 -1.08
C ALA A 335 3.10 -28.62 -1.25
N ILE A 336 3.26 -29.52 -0.26
CA ILE A 336 4.23 -30.64 -0.26
C ILE A 336 3.66 -31.90 -0.94
N THR A 337 2.35 -32.02 -1.17
CA THR A 337 1.78 -33.12 -1.98
C THR A 337 1.97 -32.95 -3.50
N MET A 338 3.01 -32.22 -3.93
CA MET A 338 3.48 -32.12 -5.31
C MET A 338 5.01 -32.04 -5.32
N PRO A 339 5.63 -32.64 -6.35
CA PRO A 339 6.43 -33.84 -6.23
C PRO A 339 7.64 -33.64 -5.32
N SER A 340 7.89 -34.65 -4.48
CA SER A 340 9.14 -34.82 -3.75
C SER A 340 10.33 -34.55 -4.68
N SER A 341 11.34 -33.89 -4.13
CA SER A 341 12.65 -33.53 -4.66
C SER A 341 13.41 -34.59 -5.51
N ARG A 342 12.85 -35.78 -5.72
CA ARG A 342 13.30 -36.81 -6.64
C ARG A 342 13.00 -36.54 -8.13
N GLU A 343 12.05 -35.67 -8.48
CA GLU A 343 11.76 -35.31 -9.89
C GLU A 343 12.54 -34.07 -10.40
N LEU A 344 13.15 -33.29 -9.52
CA LEU A 344 13.97 -32.13 -9.93
C LEU A 344 15.39 -32.53 -10.37
N THR A 345 15.92 -33.65 -9.88
CA THR A 345 17.21 -34.18 -10.34
C THR A 345 17.17 -34.72 -11.77
N SER A 346 16.01 -35.13 -12.29
CA SER A 346 15.85 -35.59 -13.69
C SER A 346 15.56 -34.46 -14.69
N THR A 347 15.38 -33.21 -14.23
CA THR A 347 15.13 -32.03 -15.10
C THR A 347 16.37 -31.18 -15.37
N LEU A 348 17.51 -31.49 -14.74
CA LEU A 348 18.81 -30.85 -15.01
C LEU A 348 19.57 -31.47 -16.19
N GLU A 349 19.29 -32.73 -16.54
CA GLU A 349 19.94 -33.43 -17.67
C GLU A 349 19.70 -32.82 -19.07
N PRO A 350 18.57 -32.16 -19.41
CA PRO A 350 18.36 -31.64 -20.77
C PRO A 350 19.13 -30.35 -21.09
N TRP A 351 19.70 -29.66 -20.09
CA TRP A 351 20.34 -28.35 -20.29
C TRP A 351 21.81 -28.44 -20.72
N PHE A 352 22.43 -29.61 -20.55
CA PHE A 352 23.82 -29.86 -20.93
C PHE A 352 23.87 -30.93 -22.03
N PRO A 353 24.06 -30.58 -23.31
CA PRO A 353 24.50 -31.59 -24.27
C PRO A 353 25.87 -32.13 -23.82
N PRO A 354 26.14 -33.44 -23.93
CA PRO A 354 27.47 -33.98 -23.64
C PRO A 354 28.49 -33.40 -24.64
N TRP A 355 29.33 -32.48 -24.17
CA TRP A 355 30.51 -31.98 -24.86
C TRP A 355 31.70 -32.86 -24.47
N PRO A 356 32.05 -33.88 -25.28
CA PRO A 356 33.43 -33.92 -25.78
C PRO A 356 33.66 -34.65 -27.14
N HIS A 357 32.75 -34.59 -28.14
CA HIS A 357 33.03 -35.22 -29.45
C HIS A 357 32.76 -34.39 -30.72
N VAL A 358 32.44 -33.09 -30.62
CA VAL A 358 32.00 -32.29 -31.79
C VAL A 358 33.10 -31.36 -32.37
N VAL A 359 34.37 -31.54 -31.96
CA VAL A 359 35.46 -30.64 -32.43
C VAL A 359 36.04 -31.04 -33.80
N THR A 360 35.73 -32.23 -34.33
CA THR A 360 36.27 -32.67 -35.63
C THR A 360 35.16 -32.80 -36.66
N ASN A 361 34.90 -31.71 -37.40
CA ASN A 361 34.42 -31.65 -38.81
C ASN A 361 33.53 -30.41 -39.04
N ALA A 362 34.11 -29.22 -38.96
CA ALA A 362 33.37 -27.96 -39.03
C ALA A 362 33.15 -27.39 -40.45
N LYS A 363 33.54 -28.04 -41.56
CA LYS A 363 33.38 -27.46 -42.91
C LYS A 363 32.94 -28.39 -44.04
N ARG A 364 32.60 -29.66 -43.80
CA ARG A 364 32.20 -30.56 -44.88
C ARG A 364 31.10 -31.49 -44.39
N THR A 365 30.00 -31.55 -45.15
CA THR A 365 28.79 -32.37 -44.99
C THR A 365 27.63 -31.74 -44.20
N GLY A 366 26.51 -31.54 -44.93
CA GLY A 366 25.20 -31.11 -44.45
C GLY A 366 24.49 -32.15 -43.59
N LYS A 367 25.13 -32.55 -42.50
CA LYS A 367 24.46 -33.13 -41.33
C LYS A 367 24.83 -32.27 -40.12
N LEU A 368 24.39 -31.01 -40.15
CA LEU A 368 23.99 -30.39 -38.90
C LEU A 368 22.85 -31.28 -38.41
N THR A 369 23.13 -32.16 -37.46
CA THR A 369 22.12 -32.57 -36.49
C THR A 369 21.32 -31.32 -36.15
N TRP A 370 20.01 -31.38 -36.26
CA TRP A 370 19.12 -30.35 -35.73
C TRP A 370 18.90 -30.65 -34.24
N PRO A 371 19.70 -30.17 -33.27
CA PRO A 371 19.22 -30.04 -31.92
C PRO A 371 18.80 -28.59 -31.74
N SER A 372 17.74 -28.14 -32.41
CA SER A 372 17.17 -26.85 -32.01
C SER A 372 15.65 -26.73 -32.15
N PRO A 373 14.83 -27.74 -31.76
CA PRO A 373 13.49 -27.41 -31.32
C PRO A 373 13.49 -26.61 -29.99
N SER A 374 14.65 -26.47 -29.31
CA SER A 374 14.76 -25.74 -28.02
C SER A 374 14.54 -24.23 -28.13
N PRO A 375 15.25 -23.44 -28.98
CA PRO A 375 15.03 -21.99 -29.04
C PRO A 375 13.66 -21.62 -29.63
N ALA A 376 13.18 -22.36 -30.63
CA ALA A 376 11.85 -22.16 -31.20
C ALA A 376 10.74 -22.42 -30.17
N GLY A 377 10.89 -23.45 -29.32
CA GLY A 377 9.97 -23.73 -28.22
C GLY A 377 9.99 -22.69 -27.12
N MET A 378 11.16 -22.10 -26.85
CA MET A 378 11.29 -20.97 -25.93
C MET A 378 10.63 -19.70 -26.48
N ILE A 379 10.87 -19.36 -27.76
CA ILE A 379 10.21 -18.22 -28.43
C ILE A 379 8.69 -18.39 -28.41
N TRP A 380 8.19 -19.59 -28.68
CA TRP A 380 6.75 -19.87 -28.62
C TRP A 380 6.18 -19.70 -27.22
N SER A 381 6.92 -20.11 -26.18
CA SER A 381 6.55 -19.89 -24.78
C SER A 381 6.47 -18.40 -24.44
N GLU A 382 7.49 -17.61 -24.81
CA GLU A 382 7.50 -16.17 -24.56
C GLU A 382 6.39 -15.44 -25.32
N CYS A 383 6.12 -15.82 -26.58
CA CYS A 383 5.00 -15.28 -27.35
C CYS A 383 3.66 -15.55 -26.67
N LYS A 384 3.49 -16.73 -26.08
CA LYS A 384 2.28 -17.09 -25.31
C LYS A 384 2.18 -16.27 -24.03
N GLU A 385 3.28 -16.08 -23.31
CA GLU A 385 3.35 -15.27 -22.10
C GLU A 385 2.99 -13.80 -22.36
N ILE A 386 3.57 -13.20 -23.42
CA ILE A 386 3.23 -11.85 -23.86
C ILE A 386 1.74 -11.73 -24.23
N TRP A 387 1.15 -12.78 -24.82
CA TRP A 387 -0.27 -12.81 -25.17
C TRP A 387 -1.20 -12.92 -23.95
N GLU A 388 -0.78 -13.66 -22.92
CA GLU A 388 -1.55 -13.87 -21.69
C GLU A 388 -1.49 -12.66 -20.74
N GLU A 389 -0.31 -12.09 -20.52
CA GLU A 389 -0.08 -10.96 -19.59
C GLU A 389 -0.30 -9.60 -20.25
N GLY A 390 -0.05 -9.51 -21.56
CA GLY A 390 -0.02 -8.25 -22.30
C GLY A 390 1.33 -7.53 -22.23
N PRO A 391 1.63 -6.68 -23.22
CA PRO A 391 2.97 -6.11 -23.40
C PRO A 391 3.41 -5.17 -22.28
N ARG A 392 2.46 -4.48 -21.62
CA ARG A 392 2.78 -3.53 -20.54
C ARG A 392 3.28 -4.24 -19.29
N GLU A 393 2.62 -5.33 -18.90
CA GLU A 393 2.99 -6.11 -17.71
C GLU A 393 4.30 -6.87 -17.95
N TYR A 394 4.49 -7.42 -19.15
CA TYR A 394 5.71 -8.12 -19.54
C TYR A 394 6.96 -7.25 -19.45
N VAL A 395 6.92 -6.01 -19.99
CA VAL A 395 8.09 -5.10 -20.01
C VAL A 395 8.44 -4.54 -18.62
N LEU A 396 7.50 -4.54 -17.67
CA LEU A 396 7.77 -4.12 -16.29
C LEU A 396 8.71 -5.09 -15.55
N HIS A 397 8.83 -6.34 -16.01
CA HIS A 397 9.74 -7.33 -15.45
C HIS A 397 11.07 -7.37 -16.22
N LEU A 398 12.15 -6.89 -15.57
CA LEU A 398 13.50 -6.83 -16.17
C LEU A 398 14.03 -8.19 -16.66
N TRP A 399 13.65 -9.26 -15.97
CA TRP A 399 14.03 -10.62 -16.33
C TRP A 399 13.40 -11.07 -17.66
N ASN A 400 12.11 -10.77 -17.87
CA ASN A 400 11.42 -11.04 -19.13
C ASN A 400 12.07 -10.27 -20.30
N LEU A 401 12.52 -9.03 -20.06
CA LEU A 401 13.26 -8.25 -21.06
C LEU A 401 14.62 -8.88 -21.41
N LEU A 402 15.32 -9.44 -20.42
CA LEU A 402 16.58 -10.17 -20.63
C LEU A 402 16.34 -11.42 -21.48
N ASP A 403 15.30 -12.20 -21.18
CA ASP A 403 14.94 -13.40 -21.94
C ASP A 403 14.55 -13.07 -23.38
N PHE A 404 13.72 -12.04 -23.59
CA PHE A 404 13.40 -11.54 -24.93
C PHE A 404 14.66 -11.09 -25.69
N GLY A 405 15.56 -10.35 -25.03
CA GLY A 405 16.84 -9.92 -25.58
C GLY A 405 17.72 -11.11 -25.99
N MET A 406 17.90 -12.07 -25.09
CA MET A 406 18.68 -13.29 -25.34
C MET A 406 18.12 -14.09 -26.53
N LEU A 407 16.81 -14.30 -26.60
CA LEU A 407 16.17 -15.00 -27.72
C LEU A 407 16.30 -14.22 -29.03
N SER A 408 16.20 -12.89 -29.00
CA SER A 408 16.38 -12.05 -30.19
C SER A 408 17.80 -12.16 -30.76
N ILE A 409 18.82 -12.25 -29.90
CA ILE A 409 20.23 -12.43 -30.30
C ILE A 409 20.43 -13.84 -30.88
N PHE A 410 19.82 -14.88 -30.31
CA PHE A 410 19.83 -16.22 -30.90
C PHE A 410 19.23 -16.23 -32.32
N VAL A 411 18.06 -15.61 -32.52
CA VAL A 411 17.44 -15.50 -33.86
C VAL A 411 18.33 -14.72 -34.82
N ALA A 412 18.93 -13.61 -34.39
CA ALA A 412 19.86 -12.82 -35.22
C ALA A 412 21.11 -13.64 -35.62
N SER A 413 21.66 -14.43 -34.69
CA SER A 413 22.79 -15.31 -34.99
C SER A 413 22.44 -16.42 -35.98
N PHE A 414 21.30 -17.09 -35.79
CA PHE A 414 20.85 -18.16 -36.70
C PHE A 414 20.48 -17.63 -38.09
N THR A 415 19.85 -16.46 -38.17
CA THR A 415 19.53 -15.82 -39.47
C THR A 415 20.80 -15.42 -40.22
N ALA A 416 21.79 -14.82 -39.55
CA ALA A 416 23.08 -14.52 -40.16
C ALA A 416 23.81 -15.79 -40.66
N ARG A 417 23.76 -16.88 -39.86
CA ARG A 417 24.32 -18.19 -40.26
C ARG A 417 23.59 -18.78 -41.46
N PHE A 418 22.27 -18.66 -41.50
CA PHE A 418 21.45 -19.14 -42.60
C PHE A 418 21.73 -18.35 -43.89
N MET A 419 21.89 -17.03 -43.81
CA MET A 419 22.29 -16.19 -44.95
C MET A 419 23.67 -16.57 -45.49
N ALA A 420 24.65 -16.82 -44.61
CA ALA A 420 25.97 -17.31 -45.00
C ALA A 420 25.87 -18.67 -45.71
N PHE A 421 25.04 -19.57 -45.19
CA PHE A 421 24.80 -20.89 -45.79
C PHE A 421 24.13 -20.81 -47.16
N LEU A 422 23.14 -19.93 -47.35
CA LEU A 422 22.48 -19.73 -48.65
C LEU A 422 23.48 -19.26 -49.71
N LYS A 423 24.31 -18.27 -49.37
CA LYS A 423 25.33 -17.73 -50.29
C LYS A 423 26.44 -18.75 -50.61
N ALA A 424 26.85 -19.54 -49.64
CA ALA A 424 27.78 -20.65 -49.87
C ALA A 424 27.16 -21.75 -50.74
N SER A 425 25.87 -22.03 -50.58
CA SER A 425 25.14 -23.02 -51.39
C SER A 425 24.94 -22.55 -52.83
N GLU A 426 24.68 -21.26 -53.03
CA GLU A 426 24.62 -20.61 -54.35
C GLU A 426 25.99 -20.70 -55.06
N ALA A 427 27.08 -20.42 -54.34
CA ALA A 427 28.43 -20.55 -54.87
C ALA A 427 28.80 -22.00 -55.22
N GLN A 428 28.40 -22.99 -54.39
CA GLN A 428 28.61 -24.40 -54.68
C GLN A 428 27.83 -24.85 -55.93
N LEU A 429 26.56 -24.44 -56.05
CA LEU A 429 25.72 -24.75 -57.22
C LEU A 429 26.33 -24.17 -58.51
N TYR A 430 26.87 -22.96 -58.45
CA TYR A 430 27.56 -22.34 -59.59
C TYR A 430 28.76 -23.17 -60.04
N VAL A 431 29.58 -23.63 -59.09
CA VAL A 431 30.74 -24.49 -59.36
C VAL A 431 30.32 -25.82 -59.97
N ASP A 432 29.32 -26.49 -59.39
CA ASP A 432 28.82 -27.78 -59.86
C ASP A 432 28.24 -27.70 -61.30
N GLN A 433 27.71 -26.54 -61.69
CA GLN A 433 27.17 -26.31 -63.04
C GLN A 433 28.22 -25.90 -64.09
N HIS A 434 29.23 -25.11 -63.71
CA HIS A 434 30.15 -24.47 -64.65
C HIS A 434 31.56 -25.07 -64.68
N VAL A 435 31.93 -25.90 -63.69
CA VAL A 435 33.26 -26.52 -63.59
C VAL A 435 33.11 -28.04 -63.72
N ARG A 436 33.72 -28.62 -64.76
CA ARG A 436 33.68 -30.08 -65.05
C ARG A 436 34.89 -30.86 -64.53
N ASP A 437 35.88 -30.17 -63.97
CA ASP A 437 37.13 -30.77 -63.49
C ASP A 437 37.00 -31.29 -62.05
N ASP A 438 37.60 -32.45 -61.76
CA ASP A 438 37.56 -33.10 -60.43
C ASP A 438 38.24 -32.29 -59.31
N THR A 439 39.04 -31.26 -59.63
CA THR A 439 39.79 -30.48 -58.65
C THR A 439 39.71 -28.96 -58.88
N LEU A 440 39.31 -28.23 -57.83
CA LEU A 440 39.06 -26.78 -57.86
C LEU A 440 40.32 -25.89 -57.93
N HIS A 441 41.51 -26.47 -57.87
CA HIS A 441 42.76 -25.72 -57.66
C HIS A 441 43.33 -25.09 -58.93
N ASN A 442 42.94 -25.56 -60.13
CA ASN A 442 43.56 -25.17 -61.39
C ASN A 442 42.66 -24.30 -62.30
N VAL A 443 41.46 -23.92 -61.82
CA VAL A 443 40.44 -23.18 -62.59
C VAL A 443 40.29 -21.76 -62.04
N SER A 444 40.37 -20.74 -62.91
CA SER A 444 40.13 -19.35 -62.55
C SER A 444 38.64 -19.08 -62.35
N LEU A 445 38.18 -19.09 -61.09
CA LEU A 445 36.81 -18.78 -60.71
C LEU A 445 36.54 -17.26 -60.70
N PRO A 446 35.28 -16.83 -60.89
CA PRO A 446 34.88 -15.45 -60.65
C PRO A 446 35.23 -15.01 -59.22
N PRO A 447 35.63 -13.75 -58.99
CA PRO A 447 36.10 -13.28 -57.69
C PRO A 447 35.06 -13.46 -56.57
N GLU A 448 33.77 -13.39 -56.89
CA GLU A 448 32.65 -13.59 -55.96
C GLU A 448 32.55 -15.05 -55.45
N VAL A 449 32.87 -16.02 -56.30
CA VAL A 449 32.85 -17.46 -55.96
C VAL A 449 34.19 -17.89 -55.34
N ALA A 450 35.29 -17.30 -55.82
CA ALA A 450 36.62 -17.53 -55.28
C ALA A 450 36.74 -17.16 -53.79
N TYR A 451 35.99 -16.16 -53.32
CA TYR A 451 35.94 -15.77 -51.92
C TYR A 451 35.63 -16.94 -50.96
N PHE A 452 34.69 -17.83 -51.32
CA PHE A 452 34.29 -18.96 -50.48
C PHE A 452 35.36 -20.06 -50.37
N THR A 453 36.43 -19.99 -51.18
CA THR A 453 37.59 -20.90 -51.08
C THR A 453 38.63 -20.43 -50.06
N TYR A 454 38.54 -19.18 -49.61
CA TYR A 454 39.54 -18.58 -48.71
C TYR A 454 39.42 -19.04 -47.25
N ALA A 455 40.57 -19.08 -46.58
CA ALA A 455 40.67 -19.30 -45.13
C ALA A 455 40.29 -18.03 -44.34
N ARG A 456 40.04 -18.20 -43.03
CA ARG A 456 39.51 -17.16 -42.11
C ARG A 456 40.32 -15.86 -42.11
N ASP A 457 41.63 -15.93 -42.32
CA ASP A 457 42.54 -14.78 -42.37
C ASP A 457 42.18 -13.77 -43.47
N LYS A 458 41.57 -14.24 -44.57
CA LYS A 458 41.20 -13.40 -45.72
C LYS A 458 39.69 -13.10 -45.80
N TRP A 459 38.94 -13.41 -44.75
CA TRP A 459 37.51 -13.11 -44.71
C TRP A 459 37.27 -11.61 -44.54
N TRP A 460 36.16 -11.13 -45.09
CA TRP A 460 35.78 -9.73 -44.88
C TRP A 460 35.49 -9.49 -43.38
N PRO A 461 35.89 -8.35 -42.79
CA PRO A 461 35.62 -8.07 -41.38
C PRO A 461 34.13 -8.08 -41.00
N SER A 462 33.25 -7.81 -41.97
CA SER A 462 31.80 -7.79 -41.83
C SER A 462 31.13 -9.07 -42.34
N ASP A 463 31.87 -10.17 -42.48
CA ASP A 463 31.32 -11.44 -42.98
C ASP A 463 30.19 -11.96 -42.06
N PRO A 464 29.03 -12.37 -42.60
CA PRO A 464 27.89 -12.81 -41.78
C PRO A 464 28.21 -14.00 -40.86
N GLN A 465 29.20 -14.84 -41.21
CA GLN A 465 29.65 -15.94 -40.35
C GLN A 465 30.32 -15.42 -39.07
N ILE A 466 31.15 -14.38 -39.17
CA ILE A 466 31.84 -13.78 -38.01
C ILE A 466 30.82 -13.09 -37.10
N ILE A 467 29.87 -12.37 -37.68
CA ILE A 467 28.77 -11.73 -36.93
C ILE A 467 27.93 -12.80 -36.23
N SER A 468 27.61 -13.91 -36.91
CA SER A 468 26.88 -15.03 -36.32
C SER A 468 27.62 -15.63 -35.13
N GLU A 469 28.92 -15.91 -35.26
CA GLU A 469 29.76 -16.45 -34.18
C GLU A 469 29.84 -15.50 -32.97
N GLY A 470 30.01 -14.20 -33.22
CA GLY A 470 30.05 -13.18 -32.18
C GLY A 470 28.73 -13.07 -31.41
N LEU A 471 27.60 -12.95 -32.13
CA LEU A 471 26.27 -12.91 -31.51
C LEU A 471 25.92 -14.22 -30.80
N TYR A 472 26.33 -15.37 -31.35
CA TYR A 472 26.15 -16.67 -30.70
C TYR A 472 26.88 -16.75 -29.36
N ALA A 473 28.14 -16.29 -29.30
CA ALA A 473 28.91 -16.27 -28.06
C ALA A 473 28.24 -15.41 -26.98
N ILE A 474 27.73 -14.23 -27.35
CA ILE A 474 26.97 -13.36 -26.44
C ILE A 474 25.69 -14.06 -25.96
N ALA A 475 24.94 -14.69 -26.88
CA ALA A 475 23.72 -15.40 -26.55
C ALA A 475 23.96 -16.58 -25.58
N VAL A 476 25.06 -17.31 -25.74
CA VAL A 476 25.47 -18.39 -24.83
C VAL A 476 25.72 -17.85 -23.42
N VAL A 477 26.44 -16.73 -23.27
CA VAL A 477 26.67 -16.10 -21.94
C VAL A 477 25.35 -15.69 -21.30
N LEU A 478 24.46 -15.03 -22.07
CA LEU A 478 23.14 -14.64 -21.57
C LEU A 478 22.27 -15.84 -21.22
N SER A 479 22.41 -16.97 -21.93
CA SER A 479 21.64 -18.18 -21.62
C SER A 479 22.00 -18.78 -20.24
N PHE A 480 23.25 -18.67 -19.79
CA PHE A 480 23.65 -19.10 -18.44
C PHE A 480 23.05 -18.23 -17.33
N SER A 481 22.73 -16.95 -17.62
CA SER A 481 22.06 -16.09 -16.65
C SER A 481 20.66 -16.58 -16.25
N ARG A 482 20.03 -17.43 -17.07
CA ARG A 482 18.71 -18.02 -16.78
C ARG A 482 18.71 -18.95 -15.56
N ILE A 483 19.87 -19.45 -15.14
CA ILE A 483 19.98 -20.25 -13.90
C ILE A 483 19.43 -19.46 -12.70
N ALA A 484 19.52 -18.12 -12.74
CA ALA A 484 18.95 -17.24 -11.75
C ALA A 484 17.42 -17.41 -11.57
N TYR A 485 16.66 -17.90 -12.55
CA TYR A 485 15.23 -18.16 -12.36
C TYR A 485 14.94 -19.34 -11.42
N ILE A 486 15.87 -20.28 -11.31
CA ILE A 486 15.69 -21.53 -10.54
C ILE A 486 16.27 -21.39 -9.13
N LEU A 487 17.29 -20.55 -8.95
CA LEU A 487 17.93 -20.27 -7.66
C LEU A 487 16.97 -19.93 -6.50
N PRO A 488 15.83 -19.22 -6.69
CA PRO A 488 14.88 -18.92 -5.60
C PRO A 488 14.17 -20.16 -5.05
N ALA A 489 14.19 -21.28 -5.76
CA ALA A 489 13.58 -22.52 -5.30
C ALA A 489 14.34 -23.15 -4.13
N ASN A 490 15.65 -22.90 -4.03
CA ASN A 490 16.47 -23.41 -2.94
C ASN A 490 16.40 -22.50 -1.69
N GLU A 491 16.38 -23.12 -0.52
CA GLU A 491 16.37 -22.43 0.78
C GLU A 491 17.67 -21.66 1.05
N SER A 492 18.82 -22.24 0.69
CA SER A 492 20.11 -21.58 0.95
C SER A 492 20.45 -20.46 -0.04
N PHE A 493 20.08 -20.61 -1.31
CA PHE A 493 20.43 -19.62 -2.35
C PHE A 493 19.37 -18.54 -2.59
N GLY A 494 18.12 -18.80 -2.18
CA GLY A 494 17.01 -17.90 -2.45
C GLY A 494 17.14 -16.52 -1.79
N PRO A 495 17.29 -16.42 -0.46
CA PRO A 495 17.46 -15.14 0.22
C PRO A 495 18.65 -14.33 -0.32
N LEU A 496 19.79 -15.01 -0.56
CA LEU A 496 21.00 -14.40 -1.11
C LEU A 496 20.78 -13.78 -2.49
N GLN A 497 20.04 -14.45 -3.37
CA GLN A 497 19.73 -13.91 -4.69
C GLN A 497 18.82 -12.69 -4.62
N ILE A 498 17.81 -12.71 -3.73
CA ILE A 498 16.86 -11.61 -3.58
C ILE A 498 17.54 -10.37 -3.01
N SER A 499 18.44 -10.52 -2.03
CA SER A 499 19.24 -9.40 -1.50
C SER A 499 20.18 -8.83 -2.56
N LEU A 500 20.86 -9.68 -3.34
CA LEU A 500 21.71 -9.25 -4.46
C LEU A 500 20.92 -8.48 -5.54
N GLY A 501 19.76 -8.99 -5.94
CA GLY A 501 18.93 -8.33 -6.96
C GLY A 501 18.44 -6.93 -6.55
N ARG A 502 18.32 -6.66 -5.24
CA ARG A 502 17.89 -5.36 -4.71
C ARG A 502 19.03 -4.38 -4.54
N THR A 503 20.16 -4.84 -4.00
CA THR A 503 21.38 -4.02 -3.92
C THR A 503 21.77 -3.52 -5.31
N VAL A 504 21.63 -4.35 -6.35
CA VAL A 504 21.83 -3.93 -7.75
C VAL A 504 20.94 -2.74 -8.17
N LYS A 505 19.67 -2.69 -7.74
CA LYS A 505 18.78 -1.56 -8.05
C LYS A 505 19.22 -0.27 -7.37
N ASP A 506 19.78 -0.35 -6.17
CA ASP A 506 20.32 0.81 -5.47
C ASP A 506 21.67 1.25 -6.05
N ILE A 507 22.51 0.30 -6.46
CA ILE A 507 23.76 0.57 -7.20
C ILE A 507 23.47 1.38 -8.47
N PHE A 508 22.42 1.06 -9.23
CA PHE A 508 22.08 1.81 -10.44
C PHE A 508 21.80 3.30 -10.20
N LYS A 509 21.21 3.67 -9.05
CA LYS A 509 20.99 5.08 -8.70
C LYS A 509 22.32 5.81 -8.49
N PHE A 510 23.29 5.16 -7.84
CA PHE A 510 24.61 5.71 -7.62
C PHE A 510 25.47 5.73 -8.90
N MET A 511 25.32 4.73 -9.77
CA MET A 511 26.03 4.64 -11.05
C MET A 511 25.79 5.86 -11.96
N VAL A 512 24.68 6.60 -11.79
CA VAL A 512 24.45 7.85 -12.51
C VAL A 512 25.52 8.90 -12.22
N ILE A 513 25.89 9.07 -10.93
CA ILE A 513 26.96 10.01 -10.53
C ILE A 513 28.31 9.52 -11.06
N PHE A 514 28.54 8.21 -10.99
CA PHE A 514 29.75 7.58 -11.50
C PHE A 514 29.94 7.84 -13.02
N ILE A 515 28.89 7.61 -13.82
CA ILE A 515 28.92 7.83 -15.27
C ILE A 515 29.11 9.32 -15.58
N MET A 516 28.49 10.23 -14.81
CA MET A 516 28.65 11.67 -14.99
C MET A 516 30.12 12.12 -14.84
N VAL A 517 30.77 11.68 -13.75
CA VAL A 517 32.19 11.99 -13.52
C VAL A 517 33.07 11.34 -14.58
N PHE A 518 32.81 10.07 -14.92
CA PHE A 518 33.55 9.33 -15.94
C PHE A 518 33.52 10.04 -17.30
N VAL A 519 32.34 10.48 -17.77
CA VAL A 519 32.18 11.18 -19.04
C VAL A 519 32.87 12.55 -19.02
N ALA A 520 32.82 13.28 -17.90
CA ALA A 520 33.49 14.57 -17.76
C ALA A 520 35.02 14.46 -17.96
N PHE A 521 35.66 13.48 -17.29
CA PHE A 521 37.09 13.23 -17.47
C PHE A 521 37.43 12.62 -18.84
N MET A 522 36.56 11.78 -19.40
CA MET A 522 36.73 11.24 -20.76
C MET A 522 36.79 12.34 -21.80
N ILE A 523 35.85 13.28 -21.78
CA ILE A 523 35.82 14.42 -22.70
C ILE A 523 37.03 15.33 -22.45
N GLY A 524 37.39 15.57 -21.18
CA GLY A 524 38.56 16.37 -20.81
C GLY A 524 39.87 15.79 -21.37
N MET A 525 40.09 14.49 -21.20
CA MET A 525 41.28 13.79 -21.72
C MET A 525 41.28 13.69 -23.25
N PHE A 526 40.12 13.44 -23.86
CA PHE A 526 39.98 13.45 -25.32
C PHE A 526 40.33 14.82 -25.91
N ASN A 527 39.78 15.91 -25.36
CA ASN A 527 40.05 17.25 -25.86
C ASN A 527 41.53 17.65 -25.71
N LEU A 528 42.19 17.17 -24.65
CA LEU A 528 43.62 17.42 -24.44
C LEU A 528 44.51 16.69 -25.47
N TYR A 529 44.16 15.44 -25.80
CA TYR A 529 45.01 14.55 -26.61
C TYR A 529 44.57 14.38 -28.07
N SER A 530 43.41 14.92 -28.47
CA SER A 530 42.85 14.77 -29.84
C SER A 530 43.82 15.21 -30.94
N TYR A 531 44.56 16.30 -30.70
CA TYR A 531 45.53 16.86 -31.67
C TYR A 531 46.83 16.05 -31.79
N TYR A 532 47.11 15.14 -30.86
CA TYR A 532 48.37 14.38 -30.80
C TYR A 532 48.28 13.00 -31.47
N ARG A 533 47.40 12.87 -32.47
CA ARG A 533 47.22 11.61 -33.22
C ARG A 533 48.50 11.26 -33.98
N GLY A 534 49.09 10.09 -33.68
CA GLY A 534 50.37 9.63 -34.26
C GLY A 534 51.62 10.07 -33.47
N ALA A 535 51.48 11.00 -32.53
CA ALA A 535 52.57 11.53 -31.70
C ALA A 535 52.70 10.85 -30.33
N LYS A 536 52.04 9.70 -30.14
CA LYS A 536 52.04 8.92 -28.91
C LYS A 536 52.57 7.51 -29.15
N TYR A 537 53.01 6.84 -28.09
CA TYR A 537 53.40 5.43 -28.12
C TYR A 537 52.17 4.51 -28.23
N ASN A 538 51.11 4.83 -27.47
CA ASN A 538 49.83 4.12 -27.49
C ASN A 538 48.73 5.00 -28.12
N PRO A 539 47.72 4.41 -28.78
CA PRO A 539 46.58 5.15 -29.37
C PRO A 539 45.62 5.76 -28.32
N ALA A 540 45.93 5.62 -27.04
CA ALA A 540 45.18 6.12 -25.90
C ALA A 540 44.85 7.63 -25.99
N PHE A 541 43.61 7.97 -25.64
CA PHE A 541 43.07 9.34 -25.58
C PHE A 541 42.95 10.10 -26.91
N THR A 542 43.29 9.48 -28.05
CA THR A 542 43.26 10.16 -29.35
C THR A 542 41.86 10.21 -29.98
N THR A 543 41.05 9.18 -29.74
CA THR A 543 39.64 9.10 -30.15
C THR A 543 38.76 8.95 -28.92
N VAL A 544 37.47 9.27 -29.04
CA VAL A 544 36.52 9.08 -27.93
C VAL A 544 36.45 7.61 -27.49
N GLU A 545 36.48 6.67 -28.45
CA GLU A 545 36.45 5.23 -28.16
C GLU A 545 37.70 4.76 -27.40
N GLU A 546 38.91 5.17 -27.83
CA GLU A 546 40.15 4.79 -27.15
C GLU A 546 40.30 5.51 -25.79
N SER A 547 39.76 6.73 -25.67
CA SER A 547 39.65 7.44 -24.38
C SER A 547 38.73 6.68 -23.42
N PHE A 548 37.60 6.20 -23.90
CA PHE A 548 36.68 5.37 -23.13
C PHE A 548 37.36 4.08 -22.66
N LYS A 549 37.99 3.32 -23.56
CA LYS A 549 38.69 2.06 -23.22
C LYS A 549 39.75 2.27 -22.14
N THR A 550 40.60 3.28 -22.31
CA THR A 550 41.72 3.54 -21.40
C THR A 550 41.27 3.97 -20.00
N LEU A 551 40.28 4.87 -19.90
CA LEU A 551 39.70 5.24 -18.60
C LEU A 551 38.86 4.12 -17.98
N PHE A 552 38.21 3.29 -18.79
CA PHE A 552 37.46 2.15 -18.28
C PHE A 552 38.40 1.12 -17.63
N TRP A 553 39.46 0.74 -18.34
CA TRP A 553 40.44 -0.22 -17.82
C TRP A 553 41.29 0.33 -16.67
N SER A 554 41.43 1.66 -16.54
CA SER A 554 42.14 2.26 -15.41
C SER A 554 41.39 2.12 -14.08
N ILE A 555 40.05 2.00 -14.08
CA ILE A 555 39.27 1.72 -12.85
C ILE A 555 39.71 0.39 -12.22
N PHE A 556 40.07 -0.59 -13.06
CA PHE A 556 40.57 -1.89 -12.64
C PHE A 556 42.10 -1.96 -12.47
N GLY A 557 42.81 -0.84 -12.65
CA GLY A 557 44.27 -0.80 -12.57
C GLY A 557 45.00 -1.45 -13.75
N LEU A 558 44.31 -1.75 -14.85
CA LEU A 558 44.88 -2.38 -16.05
C LEU A 558 45.40 -1.37 -17.09
N SER A 559 45.27 -0.08 -16.82
CA SER A 559 45.74 0.98 -17.72
C SER A 559 47.17 1.40 -17.42
N GLU A 560 48.00 1.43 -18.45
CA GLU A 560 49.40 1.83 -18.35
C GLU A 560 49.56 3.35 -18.22
N VAL A 561 50.47 3.79 -17.35
CA VAL A 561 50.83 5.22 -17.17
C VAL A 561 51.52 5.79 -18.42
N ILE A 562 52.13 4.94 -19.24
CA ILE A 562 52.79 5.29 -20.51
C ILE A 562 51.77 5.85 -21.53
N SER A 563 50.47 5.58 -21.33
CA SER A 563 49.38 6.12 -22.16
C SER A 563 49.29 7.65 -22.16
N VAL A 564 49.86 8.33 -21.16
CA VAL A 564 49.87 9.80 -21.00
C VAL A 564 51.08 10.44 -21.70
N VAL A 565 52.16 9.67 -21.87
CA VAL A 565 53.45 10.12 -22.41
C VAL A 565 53.34 10.44 -23.90
N LEU A 566 53.92 11.57 -24.29
CA LEU A 566 54.00 12.06 -25.67
C LEU A 566 55.41 11.79 -26.23
N LYS A 567 55.52 11.66 -27.56
CA LYS A 567 56.83 11.57 -28.25
C LYS A 567 57.51 12.93 -28.43
N TYR A 568 56.76 14.04 -28.30
CA TYR A 568 57.24 15.41 -28.44
C TYR A 568 57.53 16.03 -27.07
N ASP A 569 58.44 17.02 -27.03
CA ASP A 569 58.84 17.75 -25.82
C ASP A 569 57.77 18.72 -25.26
N HIS A 570 56.48 18.49 -25.54
CA HIS A 570 55.37 19.26 -25.00
C HIS A 570 55.05 18.86 -23.55
N LYS A 571 56.03 19.08 -22.67
CA LYS A 571 56.01 18.69 -21.26
C LYS A 571 54.86 19.32 -20.47
N PHE A 572 54.38 20.49 -20.88
CA PHE A 572 53.21 21.12 -20.25
C PHE A 572 51.94 20.27 -20.41
N ILE A 573 51.66 19.78 -21.62
CA ILE A 573 50.48 18.97 -21.90
C ILE A 573 50.60 17.60 -21.22
N GLU A 574 51.79 17.02 -21.23
CA GLU A 574 52.09 15.78 -20.50
C GLU A 574 51.82 15.94 -19.00
N ASN A 575 52.30 17.02 -18.37
CA ASN A 575 52.05 17.31 -16.96
C ASN A 575 50.55 17.50 -16.66
N ILE A 576 49.82 18.23 -17.51
CA ILE A 576 48.36 18.40 -17.35
C ILE A 576 47.65 17.05 -17.48
N GLY A 577 48.07 16.19 -18.41
CA GLY A 577 47.56 14.85 -18.57
C GLY A 577 47.82 13.97 -17.34
N TYR A 578 49.02 14.04 -16.76
CA TYR A 578 49.34 13.35 -15.50
C TYR A 578 48.47 13.82 -14.34
N VAL A 579 48.25 15.13 -14.23
CA VAL A 579 47.39 15.70 -13.18
C VAL A 579 45.94 15.26 -13.37
N LEU A 580 45.38 15.38 -14.58
CA LEU A 580 44.00 14.98 -14.85
C LEU A 580 43.79 13.49 -14.64
N TYR A 581 44.71 12.65 -15.12
CA TYR A 581 44.64 11.20 -14.93
C TYR A 581 44.83 10.78 -13.47
N GLY A 582 45.72 11.46 -12.73
CA GLY A 582 45.92 11.25 -11.30
C GLY A 582 44.69 11.63 -10.48
N VAL A 583 44.12 12.82 -10.72
CA VAL A 583 42.89 13.29 -10.06
C VAL A 583 41.71 12.39 -10.40
N TYR A 584 41.60 11.92 -11.65
CA TYR A 584 40.62 10.93 -12.05
C TYR A 584 40.74 9.65 -11.21
N ASN A 585 41.94 9.07 -11.10
CA ASN A 585 42.13 7.82 -10.35
C ASN A 585 41.84 8.00 -8.85
N VAL A 586 42.24 9.13 -8.25
CA VAL A 586 41.89 9.45 -6.85
C VAL A 586 40.37 9.57 -6.69
N THR A 587 39.70 10.30 -7.58
CA THR A 587 38.26 10.53 -7.48
C THR A 587 37.47 9.24 -7.73
N MET A 588 37.81 8.48 -8.77
CA MET A 588 37.08 7.27 -9.16
C MET A 588 37.36 6.09 -8.25
N VAL A 589 38.64 5.79 -7.98
CA VAL A 589 39.05 4.59 -7.25
C VAL A 589 39.04 4.83 -5.74
N VAL A 590 39.51 5.97 -5.25
CA VAL A 590 39.59 6.20 -3.80
C VAL A 590 38.28 6.73 -3.23
N VAL A 591 37.62 7.66 -3.91
CA VAL A 591 36.39 8.26 -3.38
C VAL A 591 35.17 7.45 -3.81
N LEU A 592 34.89 7.35 -5.11
CA LEU A 592 33.63 6.79 -5.59
C LEU A 592 33.50 5.27 -5.38
N LEU A 593 34.58 4.49 -5.54
CA LEU A 593 34.55 3.05 -5.27
C LEU A 593 34.30 2.76 -3.77
N ASN A 594 35.00 3.45 -2.87
CA ASN A 594 34.83 3.27 -1.42
C ASN A 594 33.45 3.73 -0.95
N MET A 595 32.92 4.82 -1.51
CA MET A 595 31.53 5.25 -1.26
C MET A 595 30.52 4.22 -1.78
N LEU A 596 30.74 3.63 -2.96
CA LEU A 596 29.88 2.58 -3.49
C LEU A 596 29.86 1.34 -2.58
N ILE A 597 31.03 0.90 -2.08
CA ILE A 597 31.14 -0.23 -1.15
C ILE A 597 30.39 0.07 0.16
N ALA A 598 30.56 1.26 0.73
CA ALA A 598 29.87 1.67 1.94
C ALA A 598 28.34 1.69 1.76
N MET A 599 27.87 2.23 0.63
CA MET A 599 26.44 2.27 0.30
C MET A 599 25.85 0.87 0.08
N ILE A 600 26.59 -0.03 -0.58
CA ILE A 600 26.17 -1.43 -0.76
C ILE A 600 26.04 -2.13 0.60
N ASN A 601 26.97 -1.91 1.53
CA ASN A 601 26.91 -2.53 2.85
C ASN A 601 25.70 -2.05 3.67
N ASN A 602 25.40 -0.75 3.67
CA ASN A 602 24.23 -0.23 4.39
C ASN A 602 22.92 -0.74 3.75
N SER A 603 22.82 -0.71 2.42
CA SER A 603 21.67 -1.24 1.68
C SER A 603 21.49 -2.74 1.93
N TYR A 604 22.57 -3.53 1.94
CA TYR A 604 22.51 -4.97 2.20
C TYR A 604 21.97 -5.26 3.61
N GLN A 605 22.42 -4.53 4.64
CA GLN A 605 21.93 -4.70 6.02
C GLN A 605 20.43 -4.42 6.15
N GLU A 606 19.95 -3.30 5.59
CA GLU A 606 18.51 -2.98 5.59
C GLU A 606 17.67 -4.02 4.84
N ILE A 607 18.21 -4.61 3.77
CA ILE A 607 17.49 -5.62 2.95
C ILE A 607 17.53 -7.01 3.59
N GLU A 608 18.59 -7.35 4.33
CA GLU A 608 18.76 -8.66 4.95
C GLU A 608 17.71 -8.93 6.03
N GLU A 609 17.30 -7.92 6.79
CA GLU A 609 16.25 -8.02 7.83
C GLU A 609 14.91 -8.53 7.27
N ASP A 610 14.57 -8.14 6.03
CA ASP A 610 13.32 -8.52 5.35
C ASP A 610 13.49 -9.66 4.32
N ALA A 611 14.72 -10.14 4.09
CA ALA A 611 15.04 -11.02 2.97
C ALA A 611 14.24 -12.34 2.96
N ASP A 612 14.01 -12.93 4.14
CA ASP A 612 13.27 -14.18 4.30
C ASP A 612 11.81 -14.08 3.87
N VAL A 613 11.14 -13.00 4.24
CA VAL A 613 9.73 -12.75 3.90
C VAL A 613 9.60 -12.63 2.38
N GLU A 614 10.57 -11.97 1.76
CA GLU A 614 10.56 -11.62 0.36
C GLU A 614 10.99 -12.77 -0.54
N TRP A 615 11.94 -13.57 -0.08
CA TRP A 615 12.27 -14.84 -0.70
C TRP A 615 11.06 -15.76 -0.74
N LYS A 616 10.35 -15.92 0.39
CA LYS A 616 9.12 -16.73 0.43
C LYS A 616 8.05 -16.20 -0.51
N PHE A 617 7.92 -14.87 -0.63
CA PHE A 617 7.02 -14.24 -1.61
C PHE A 617 7.44 -14.54 -3.06
N ALA A 618 8.73 -14.41 -3.39
CA ALA A 618 9.25 -14.73 -4.72
C ALA A 618 9.07 -16.23 -5.06
N ARG A 619 9.33 -17.11 -4.10
CA ARG A 619 9.12 -18.56 -4.22
C ARG A 619 7.64 -18.91 -4.45
N ALA A 620 6.73 -18.25 -3.72
CA ALA A 620 5.29 -18.44 -3.92
C ALA A 620 4.83 -17.95 -5.31
N LYS A 621 5.35 -16.81 -5.80
CA LYS A 621 5.09 -16.33 -7.17
C LYS A 621 5.58 -17.33 -8.22
N LEU A 622 6.78 -17.90 -8.01
CA LEU A 622 7.33 -18.94 -8.88
C LEU A 622 6.40 -20.16 -8.92
N TRP A 623 6.00 -20.70 -7.77
CA TRP A 623 5.09 -21.85 -7.72
C TRP A 623 3.73 -21.56 -8.35
N LEU A 624 3.15 -20.37 -8.11
CA LEU A 624 1.86 -19.98 -8.68
C LEU A 624 1.87 -20.00 -10.21
N SER A 625 3.00 -19.65 -10.84
CA SER A 625 3.13 -19.70 -12.30
C SER A 625 2.99 -21.12 -12.89
N TYR A 626 3.27 -22.16 -12.10
CA TYR A 626 3.11 -23.56 -12.50
C TYR A 626 1.73 -24.14 -12.20
N PHE A 627 0.93 -23.50 -11.35
CA PHE A 627 -0.43 -23.97 -11.04
C PHE A 627 -1.43 -23.70 -12.17
N ASP A 628 -1.18 -22.69 -13.01
CA ASP A 628 -2.04 -22.35 -14.13
C ASP A 628 -1.85 -23.35 -15.29
N GLU A 629 -2.97 -23.92 -15.77
CA GLU A 629 -3.02 -25.07 -16.71
C GLU A 629 -2.37 -24.81 -18.09
N GLY A 630 -1.80 -23.62 -18.32
CA GLY A 630 -1.25 -23.18 -19.59
C GLY A 630 0.16 -23.69 -19.94
N ARG A 631 0.99 -24.14 -18.98
CA ARG A 631 2.43 -24.40 -19.21
C ARG A 631 2.88 -25.81 -18.82
N THR A 632 2.15 -26.84 -19.23
CA THR A 632 2.42 -28.23 -18.79
C THR A 632 3.61 -28.92 -19.47
N LEU A 633 4.17 -28.37 -20.56
CA LEU A 633 5.24 -29.00 -21.34
C LEU A 633 6.50 -28.11 -21.39
N PRO A 634 7.69 -28.62 -21.00
CA PRO A 634 8.95 -27.90 -21.20
C PRO A 634 9.29 -27.79 -22.69
N ALA A 635 9.98 -26.72 -23.09
CA ALA A 635 10.63 -26.69 -24.41
C ALA A 635 11.63 -27.87 -24.49
N PRO A 636 11.65 -28.68 -25.57
CA PRO A 636 11.08 -28.47 -26.90
C PRO A 636 9.63 -28.95 -27.14
N PHE A 637 9.02 -29.67 -26.20
CA PHE A 637 7.73 -30.36 -26.39
C PHE A 637 6.52 -29.42 -26.49
N ASN A 638 6.70 -28.14 -26.14
CA ASN A 638 5.70 -27.08 -26.26
C ASN A 638 5.28 -26.77 -27.72
N LEU A 639 6.08 -27.17 -28.73
CA LEU A 639 5.73 -26.93 -30.15
C LEU A 639 4.69 -27.90 -30.71
N VAL A 640 4.54 -29.09 -30.12
CA VAL A 640 3.59 -30.10 -30.60
C VAL A 640 2.21 -29.74 -30.06
N PRO A 641 1.27 -29.25 -30.89
CA PRO A 641 -0.04 -28.81 -30.41
C PRO A 641 -0.79 -30.00 -29.83
N SER A 642 -1.38 -29.83 -28.65
CA SER A 642 -2.30 -30.84 -28.14
C SER A 642 -3.48 -31.02 -29.12
N PRO A 643 -4.00 -32.24 -29.32
CA PRO A 643 -5.16 -32.48 -30.20
C PRO A 643 -6.38 -31.60 -29.84
N LYS A 644 -6.51 -31.22 -28.57
CA LYS A 644 -7.54 -30.30 -28.05
C LYS A 644 -7.36 -28.86 -28.56
N SER A 645 -6.12 -28.36 -28.62
CA SER A 645 -5.81 -27.01 -29.13
C SER A 645 -6.17 -26.87 -30.61
N PHE A 646 -5.97 -27.93 -31.40
CA PHE A 646 -6.35 -27.97 -32.81
C PHE A 646 -7.88 -27.89 -32.99
N TYR A 647 -8.63 -28.60 -32.13
CA TYR A 647 -10.11 -28.54 -32.11
C TYR A 647 -10.63 -27.14 -31.75
N TYR A 648 -10.08 -26.49 -30.72
CA TYR A 648 -10.46 -25.13 -30.34
C TYR A 648 -10.08 -24.08 -31.40
N LEU A 649 -8.95 -24.24 -32.08
CA LEU A 649 -8.53 -23.38 -33.18
C LEU A 649 -9.50 -23.48 -34.37
N ILE A 650 -9.89 -24.69 -34.76
CA ILE A 650 -10.89 -24.93 -35.81
C ILE A 650 -12.25 -24.34 -35.40
N MET A 651 -12.68 -24.52 -34.15
CA MET A 651 -13.91 -23.89 -33.62
C MET A 651 -13.85 -22.36 -33.65
N ARG A 652 -12.72 -21.75 -33.29
CA ARG A 652 -12.52 -20.27 -33.35
C ARG A 652 -12.52 -19.75 -34.77
N ILE A 653 -11.86 -20.44 -35.71
CA ILE A 653 -11.87 -20.08 -37.13
C ILE A 653 -13.30 -20.19 -37.69
N LYS A 654 -14.03 -21.25 -37.32
CA LYS A 654 -15.45 -21.42 -37.68
C LYS A 654 -16.34 -20.31 -37.09
N MET A 655 -16.15 -19.91 -35.83
CA MET A 655 -16.86 -18.79 -35.22
C MET A 655 -16.52 -17.44 -35.87
N CYS A 656 -15.26 -17.22 -36.24
CA CYS A 656 -14.80 -16.00 -36.90
C CYS A 656 -15.40 -15.89 -38.32
N LEU A 657 -15.41 -16.98 -39.07
CA LEU A 657 -16.09 -17.08 -40.37
C LEU A 657 -17.60 -16.85 -40.24
N ILE A 658 -18.24 -17.37 -39.19
CA ILE A 658 -19.68 -17.12 -38.92
C ILE A 658 -19.93 -15.64 -38.58
N LYS A 659 -19.05 -14.96 -37.84
CA LYS A 659 -19.16 -13.51 -37.57
C LYS A 659 -18.97 -12.65 -38.82
N LEU A 660 -18.03 -13.00 -39.70
CA LEU A 660 -17.82 -12.34 -40.99
C LEU A 660 -19.04 -12.51 -41.92
N CYS A 661 -19.67 -13.70 -41.95
CA CYS A 661 -20.89 -13.91 -42.74
C CYS A 661 -22.13 -13.20 -42.15
N LYS A 662 -22.26 -13.09 -40.82
CA LYS A 662 -23.37 -12.37 -40.17
C LYS A 662 -23.26 -10.84 -40.28
N SER A 663 -22.07 -10.29 -40.49
CA SER A 663 -21.89 -8.85 -40.69
C SER A 663 -22.40 -8.37 -42.06
N LYS A 664 -22.51 -9.24 -43.07
CA LYS A 664 -23.04 -8.90 -44.40
C LYS A 664 -24.56 -8.89 -44.49
N ALA A 665 -25.27 -9.55 -43.57
CA ALA A 665 -26.74 -9.63 -43.59
C ALA A 665 -27.44 -8.44 -42.91
N LYS A 666 -26.72 -7.56 -42.21
CA LYS A 666 -27.29 -6.46 -41.41
C LYS A 666 -27.20 -5.07 -42.05
N SER A 667 -26.74 -4.98 -43.30
CA SER A 667 -26.53 -3.71 -44.02
C SER A 667 -27.69 -3.30 -44.94
N CYS A 668 -28.75 -4.10 -45.08
CA CYS A 668 -29.84 -3.85 -46.06
C CYS A 668 -31.16 -3.37 -45.43
N GLU A 669 -31.24 -3.23 -44.10
CA GLU A 669 -32.53 -3.01 -43.39
C GLU A 669 -32.59 -1.69 -42.60
N ASN A 670 -31.59 -0.81 -42.75
CA ASN A 670 -31.48 0.42 -41.95
C ASN A 670 -31.93 1.71 -42.65
N ASP A 671 -32.46 1.66 -43.88
CA ASP A 671 -32.80 2.87 -44.66
C ASP A 671 -34.31 3.23 -44.71
N LEU A 672 -35.18 2.60 -43.89
CA LEU A 672 -36.63 2.87 -43.95
C LEU A 672 -37.34 3.26 -42.64
N GLU A 673 -36.63 3.60 -41.57
CA GLU A 673 -37.30 3.97 -40.30
C GLU A 673 -36.66 5.21 -39.64
N MET A 674 -36.61 6.31 -40.39
CA MET A 674 -36.34 7.65 -39.86
C MET A 674 -37.67 8.35 -39.56
N GLY A 675 -38.20 8.18 -38.34
CA GLY A 675 -39.43 8.85 -37.91
C GLY A 675 -39.70 8.68 -36.41
N MET A 676 -39.64 9.80 -35.68
CA MET A 676 -40.08 10.03 -34.30
C MET A 676 -39.10 9.72 -33.15
N LEU A 677 -38.41 10.79 -32.75
CA LEU A 677 -37.85 11.03 -31.42
C LEU A 677 -38.97 11.30 -30.39
N ASN A 678 -39.02 10.53 -29.30
CA ASN A 678 -38.92 11.03 -27.91
C ASN A 678 -39.36 10.00 -26.86
N SER A 679 -38.48 9.81 -25.86
CA SER A 679 -38.77 9.65 -24.43
C SER A 679 -38.07 8.45 -23.76
N LYS A 680 -37.42 8.78 -22.63
CA LYS A 680 -37.02 7.91 -21.51
C LYS A 680 -35.87 6.94 -21.76
N PHE A 681 -34.71 7.38 -21.24
CA PHE A 681 -33.54 6.56 -20.93
C PHE A 681 -33.93 5.49 -19.88
N ARG A 682 -34.14 4.25 -20.33
CA ARG A 682 -34.29 3.09 -19.44
C ARG A 682 -33.35 1.98 -19.92
N LYS A 683 -32.49 1.56 -19.00
CA LYS A 683 -31.63 0.37 -19.04
C LYS A 683 -32.42 -0.84 -19.57
N THR A 684 -31.95 -1.45 -20.67
CA THR A 684 -32.45 -2.74 -21.14
C THR A 684 -31.39 -3.82 -20.94
N ARG A 685 -31.68 -4.64 -19.94
CA ARG A 685 -31.19 -5.97 -19.62
C ARG A 685 -31.37 -6.89 -20.86
N TYR A 686 -30.30 -7.52 -21.34
CA TYR A 686 -30.43 -8.68 -22.23
C TYR A 686 -30.73 -9.93 -21.39
N GLN A 687 -31.91 -10.48 -21.60
CA GLN A 687 -32.37 -11.78 -21.12
C GLN A 687 -31.64 -12.91 -21.85
N ALA A 688 -31.11 -13.87 -21.11
CA ALA A 688 -30.93 -15.25 -21.57
C ALA A 688 -31.95 -16.10 -20.82
N GLY A 689 -32.77 -16.84 -21.57
CA GLY A 689 -33.90 -17.61 -21.05
C GLY A 689 -33.47 -18.75 -20.13
N VAL A 690 -33.91 -18.67 -18.88
CA VAL A 690 -33.96 -19.80 -17.94
C VAL A 690 -35.31 -20.47 -18.11
N ARG A 691 -35.30 -21.78 -18.41
CA ARG A 691 -36.49 -22.63 -18.39
C ARG A 691 -37.06 -22.68 -16.96
N ASN A 692 -38.36 -22.46 -16.88
CA ASN A 692 -39.22 -22.48 -15.70
C ASN A 692 -38.93 -23.64 -14.73
N SER A 693 -38.52 -23.30 -13.50
CA SER A 693 -38.73 -24.10 -12.29
C SER A 693 -38.57 -23.23 -11.04
N GLU A 694 -39.23 -22.06 -10.99
CA GLU A 694 -39.35 -21.29 -9.75
C GLU A 694 -40.74 -20.67 -9.67
N ASN A 695 -41.64 -21.37 -8.98
CA ASN A 695 -42.85 -20.80 -8.38
C ASN A 695 -43.24 -21.67 -7.18
N LEU A 696 -42.33 -21.86 -6.21
CA LEU A 696 -42.72 -22.29 -4.85
C LEU A 696 -41.64 -22.10 -3.76
N THR A 697 -40.80 -21.08 -3.80
CA THR A 697 -39.88 -20.78 -2.66
C THR A 697 -39.56 -19.29 -2.55
N ALA A 698 -40.49 -18.41 -2.92
CA ALA A 698 -40.39 -16.99 -2.65
C ALA A 698 -41.36 -16.63 -1.53
N ASN A 699 -41.04 -17.05 -0.30
CA ASN A 699 -41.45 -16.43 0.97
C ASN A 699 -40.80 -17.20 2.13
N ASN A 700 -40.06 -16.50 2.97
CA ASN A 700 -39.30 -16.93 4.17
C ASN A 700 -37.84 -17.40 3.98
N THR A 701 -36.95 -16.45 3.72
CA THR A 701 -35.56 -16.51 4.22
C THR A 701 -35.14 -15.16 4.77
N PHE A 702 -35.47 -14.91 6.03
CA PHE A 702 -34.58 -14.12 6.90
C PHE A 702 -33.22 -14.85 6.85
N SER A 703 -32.30 -14.35 6.03
CA SER A 703 -31.17 -15.11 5.49
C SER A 703 -30.26 -15.63 6.59
N LYS A 704 -30.19 -16.95 6.76
CA LYS A 704 -29.18 -17.57 7.62
C LYS A 704 -27.79 -17.14 7.11
N PRO A 705 -26.89 -16.64 7.98
CA PRO A 705 -25.56 -16.19 7.54
C PRO A 705 -24.81 -17.33 6.86
N THR A 706 -24.13 -17.02 5.76
CA THR A 706 -23.36 -18.01 4.99
C THR A 706 -22.27 -18.63 5.87
N ARG A 707 -21.82 -19.85 5.54
CA ARG A 707 -20.74 -20.54 6.27
C ARG A 707 -19.49 -19.66 6.37
N TYR A 708 -19.17 -18.97 5.27
CA TYR A 708 -18.10 -17.99 5.18
C TYR A 708 -18.27 -16.82 6.17
N GLN A 709 -19.45 -16.18 6.20
CA GLN A 709 -19.74 -15.08 7.13
C GLN A 709 -19.61 -15.51 8.60
N LYS A 710 -20.00 -16.75 8.93
CA LYS A 710 -19.82 -17.29 10.30
C LYS A 710 -18.34 -17.48 10.65
N ILE A 711 -17.54 -17.99 9.72
CA ILE A 711 -16.08 -18.13 9.88
C ILE A 711 -15.45 -16.76 10.08
N MET A 712 -15.76 -15.79 9.21
CA MET A 712 -15.23 -14.43 9.30
C MET A 712 -15.58 -13.76 10.63
N LYS A 713 -16.84 -13.87 11.08
CA LYS A 713 -17.26 -13.34 12.38
C LYS A 713 -16.47 -13.95 13.55
N ARG A 714 -16.17 -15.25 13.51
CA ARG A 714 -15.35 -15.93 14.54
C ARG A 714 -13.88 -15.48 14.51
N LEU A 715 -13.32 -15.27 13.33
CA LEU A 715 -11.93 -14.81 13.16
C LEU A 715 -11.77 -13.36 13.64
N ILE A 716 -12.66 -12.46 13.21
CA ILE A 716 -12.62 -11.06 13.62
C ILE A 716 -12.87 -10.92 15.11
N LYS A 717 -13.79 -11.70 15.69
CA LYS A 717 -13.95 -11.73 17.15
C LYS A 717 -12.66 -12.13 17.87
N ARG A 718 -11.96 -13.16 17.39
CA ARG A 718 -10.64 -13.54 17.95
C ARG A 718 -9.60 -12.45 17.76
N TYR A 719 -9.60 -11.78 16.61
CA TYR A 719 -8.67 -10.69 16.32
C TYR A 719 -8.86 -9.51 17.26
N VAL A 720 -10.10 -9.04 17.44
CA VAL A 720 -10.40 -7.93 18.35
C VAL A 720 -10.04 -8.29 19.79
N LEU A 721 -10.41 -9.49 20.26
CA LEU A 721 -10.06 -9.94 21.61
C LEU A 721 -8.54 -10.01 21.82
N LYS A 722 -7.79 -10.53 20.82
CA LYS A 722 -6.33 -10.56 20.90
C LYS A 722 -5.76 -9.15 20.92
N ALA A 723 -6.23 -8.25 20.05
CA ALA A 723 -5.76 -6.87 20.00
C ALA A 723 -6.03 -6.10 21.31
N GLN A 724 -7.17 -6.36 21.97
CA GLN A 724 -7.46 -5.80 23.29
C GLN A 724 -6.51 -6.34 24.36
N VAL A 725 -6.28 -7.65 24.39
CA VAL A 725 -5.34 -8.27 25.34
C VAL A 725 -3.91 -7.79 25.10
N ASP A 726 -3.47 -7.68 23.85
CA ASP A 726 -2.13 -7.18 23.51
C ASP A 726 -1.98 -5.72 24.00
N ARG A 727 -3.02 -4.89 23.86
CA ARG A 727 -3.04 -3.50 24.38
C ARG A 727 -3.03 -3.43 25.91
N GLU A 728 -3.73 -4.33 26.60
CA GLU A 728 -3.71 -4.40 28.08
C GLU A 728 -2.34 -4.82 28.64
N ASN A 729 -1.53 -5.50 27.83
CA ASN A 729 -0.18 -5.90 28.20
C ASN A 729 0.88 -4.81 27.90
N ASP A 730 0.51 -3.72 27.21
CA ASP A 730 1.42 -2.59 26.96
C ASP A 730 1.69 -1.80 28.27
N GLU A 731 2.79 -1.06 28.32
CA GLU A 731 3.28 -0.41 29.56
C GLU A 731 2.28 0.61 30.14
N VAL A 732 2.16 0.63 31.48
CA VAL A 732 1.31 1.54 32.26
C VAL A 732 1.67 3.00 31.96
N ASN A 733 0.66 3.79 31.58
CA ASN A 733 0.86 5.19 31.20
C ASN A 733 0.85 6.13 32.43
N GLU A 734 1.61 7.22 32.40
CA GLU A 734 1.55 8.28 33.43
C GLU A 734 0.13 8.87 33.57
N GLY A 735 -0.66 8.80 32.48
CA GLY A 735 -2.08 9.15 32.47
C GLY A 735 -2.93 8.31 33.42
N GLU A 736 -2.74 6.98 33.43
CA GLU A 736 -3.49 6.05 34.29
C GLU A 736 -3.15 6.28 35.77
N LEU A 737 -1.91 6.65 36.08
CA LEU A 737 -1.51 7.02 37.44
C LEU A 737 -2.21 8.31 37.91
N LYS A 738 -2.39 9.28 37.01
CA LYS A 738 -3.12 10.52 37.30
C LYS A 738 -4.60 10.27 37.50
N GLU A 739 -5.19 9.38 36.72
CA GLU A 739 -6.58 8.91 36.87
C GLU A 739 -6.80 8.31 38.26
N ILE A 740 -5.99 7.32 38.65
CA ILE A 740 -6.08 6.68 39.99
C ILE A 740 -5.95 7.73 41.12
N LYS A 741 -5.05 8.70 40.97
CA LYS A 741 -4.90 9.79 41.95
C LYS A 741 -6.17 10.64 42.08
N GLN A 742 -6.84 10.91 40.96
CA GLN A 742 -8.06 11.70 40.95
C GLN A 742 -9.25 10.91 41.48
N ASP A 743 -9.36 9.61 41.17
CA ASP A 743 -10.39 8.73 41.75
C ASP A 743 -10.28 8.65 43.28
N ILE A 744 -9.05 8.50 43.80
CA ILE A 744 -8.79 8.54 45.25
C ILE A 744 -9.24 9.88 45.84
N SER A 745 -9.03 10.99 45.11
CA SER A 745 -9.41 12.32 45.56
C SER A 745 -10.93 12.51 45.56
N SER A 746 -11.62 12.04 44.52
CA SER A 746 -13.09 12.03 44.42
C SER A 746 -13.71 11.20 45.55
N LEU A 747 -13.24 9.95 45.73
CA LEU A 747 -13.69 9.05 46.80
C LEU A 747 -13.49 9.68 48.19
N ARG A 748 -12.38 10.37 48.40
CA ARG A 748 -12.13 11.10 49.66
C ARG A 748 -13.21 12.15 49.92
N TYR A 749 -13.63 12.91 48.91
CA TYR A 749 -14.66 13.93 49.09
C TYR A 749 -16.03 13.32 49.36
N GLU A 750 -16.38 12.23 48.68
CA GLU A 750 -17.64 11.52 48.89
C GLU A 750 -17.76 10.98 50.32
N LEU A 751 -16.71 10.30 50.81
CA LEU A 751 -16.67 9.78 52.19
C LEU A 751 -16.72 10.89 53.26
N LEU A 752 -16.09 12.04 53.00
CA LEU A 752 -16.14 13.18 53.90
C LEU A 752 -17.54 13.80 53.95
N GLU A 753 -18.24 13.83 52.82
CA GLU A 753 -19.62 14.33 52.76
C GLU A 753 -20.60 13.37 53.43
N GLU A 754 -20.50 12.06 53.19
CA GLU A 754 -21.34 11.06 53.87
C GLU A 754 -21.18 11.16 55.39
N LYS A 755 -19.93 11.32 55.86
CA LYS A 755 -19.65 11.59 57.27
C LYS A 755 -20.28 12.89 57.74
N SER A 756 -20.16 13.97 56.97
CA SER A 756 -20.74 15.28 57.28
C SER A 756 -22.26 15.19 57.42
N GLN A 757 -22.95 14.56 56.47
CA GLN A 757 -24.40 14.33 56.48
C GLN A 757 -24.82 13.49 57.68
N ALA A 758 -24.15 12.37 57.95
CA ALA A 758 -24.43 11.54 59.12
C ALA A 758 -24.24 12.31 60.44
N THR A 759 -23.22 13.18 60.54
CA THR A 759 -23.03 14.04 61.71
C THR A 759 -24.08 15.15 61.81
N GLY A 760 -24.55 15.69 60.67
CA GLY A 760 -25.65 16.66 60.61
C GLY A 760 -26.97 16.06 61.06
N GLU A 761 -27.33 14.88 60.54
CA GLU A 761 -28.51 14.13 60.97
C GLU A 761 -28.44 13.77 62.46
N LEU A 762 -27.25 13.37 62.94
CA LEU A 762 -27.04 13.12 64.36
C LEU A 762 -27.22 14.40 65.20
N ALA A 763 -26.72 15.54 64.75
CA ALA A 763 -26.90 16.81 65.42
C ALA A 763 -28.37 17.25 65.44
N ASP A 764 -29.10 17.08 64.33
CA ASP A 764 -30.53 17.36 64.24
C ASP A 764 -31.34 16.44 65.17
N LEU A 765 -31.00 15.15 65.24
CA LEU A 765 -31.61 14.20 66.18
C LEU A 765 -31.33 14.59 67.65
N ILE A 766 -30.10 14.99 67.97
CA ILE A 766 -29.73 15.50 69.31
C ILE A 766 -30.53 16.77 69.63
N GLN A 767 -30.68 17.68 68.66
CA GLN A 767 -31.43 18.92 68.84
C GLN A 767 -32.94 18.64 69.01
N GLN A 768 -33.51 17.74 68.23
CA GLN A 768 -34.92 17.31 68.38
C GLN A 768 -35.16 16.61 69.72
N LEU A 769 -34.21 15.80 70.20
CA LEU A 769 -34.27 15.19 71.53
C LEU A 769 -34.18 16.26 72.61
N SER A 770 -33.24 17.20 72.51
CA SER A 770 -33.09 18.33 73.42
C SER A 770 -34.37 19.19 73.50
N GLU A 771 -34.98 19.51 72.35
CA GLU A 771 -36.26 20.23 72.31
C GLU A 771 -37.43 19.42 72.90
N LYS A 772 -37.47 18.11 72.71
CA LYS A 772 -38.48 17.24 73.35
C LYS A 772 -38.29 17.19 74.88
N PHE A 773 -37.05 17.11 75.36
CA PHE A 773 -36.76 17.15 76.80
C PHE A 773 -37.03 18.53 77.40
N GLY A 774 -36.67 19.62 76.73
CA GLY A 774 -36.99 20.99 77.14
C GLY A 774 -38.49 21.28 77.18
N LYS A 775 -39.27 20.74 76.23
CA LYS A 775 -40.74 20.80 76.25
C LYS A 775 -41.36 19.96 77.37
N ASN A 776 -40.74 18.84 77.76
CA ASN A 776 -41.19 18.03 78.91
C ASN A 776 -40.88 18.70 80.26
N LEU A 777 -39.70 19.31 80.43
CA LEU A 777 -39.35 20.10 81.63
C LEU A 777 -40.27 21.32 81.83
N ASN A 778 -40.66 22.01 80.76
CA ASN A 778 -41.67 23.07 80.84
C ASN A 778 -43.08 22.54 81.16
N LYS A 779 -43.41 21.30 80.78
CA LYS A 779 -44.67 20.64 81.13
C LYS A 779 -44.73 20.25 82.61
N ASP A 780 -43.60 19.84 83.18
CA ASP A 780 -43.49 19.50 84.60
C ASP A 780 -43.45 20.74 85.50
N HIS A 781 -42.81 21.84 85.08
CA HIS A 781 -42.93 23.13 85.78
C HIS A 781 -44.35 23.70 85.80
N LEU A 782 -45.16 23.46 84.76
CA LEU A 782 -46.59 23.82 84.72
C LEU A 782 -47.48 22.88 85.55
N ARG A 783 -47.03 21.67 85.89
CA ARG A 783 -47.73 20.76 86.81
C ARG A 783 -47.41 21.02 88.29
N VAL A 784 -46.19 21.46 88.61
CA VAL A 784 -45.79 21.75 90.00
C VAL A 784 -46.49 23.02 90.56
N ASN A 785 -46.83 24.00 89.73
CA ASN A 785 -47.53 25.21 90.18
C ASN A 785 -49.06 25.09 90.35
N LYS A 786 -49.66 23.91 90.11
CA LYS A 786 -51.10 23.66 90.37
C LYS A 786 -51.39 22.87 91.65
N GLY A 787 -50.37 22.61 92.49
CA GLY A 787 -50.47 21.77 93.69
C GLY A 787 -50.40 22.50 95.04
N LYS A 788 -50.43 23.84 95.07
CA LYS A 788 -50.49 24.64 96.30
C LYS A 788 -51.66 25.61 96.19
N ASP A 789 -52.81 25.20 96.70
CA ASP A 789 -53.89 26.02 97.26
C ASP A 789 -55.04 25.06 97.66
N ILE A 790 -54.96 24.54 98.88
CA ILE A 790 -56.10 24.11 99.70
C ILE A 790 -55.98 24.89 101.00
#